data_AF-A0A9Q1BDW2-F1
#
_entry.id   AF-A0A9Q1BDW2-F1
#
_cell.length_a   1.000
_cell.length_b   1.000
_cell.length_c   1.000
_cell.angle_alpha   90.00
_cell.angle_beta   90.00
_cell.angle_gamma   90.00
#
_symmetry.space_group_name_H-M   'P 1'
#
loop_
_entity.id
_entity.type
_entity.pdbx_description
1 polymer ?
#
loop_
_entity_poly.entity_id
_entity_poly.type
_entity_poly.pdbx_seq_one_letter_code
_entity_poly.pdbx_strand_id
1 'polypeptide(L)'
;MAVIKEILKIFILSLLVFAGTKAEVFTAKSVSISIADSLNIDLGRGRQFRFNVGVKVDKERSDKNLAGSNLWKLSAWFGPNEDGSGDAIQFIEQVLSKSQSGTAYKKSNRLNFNRVEYTLPAVSGVCADLRYFCVTFGTDAPSLRNGGELTVAGFPDDSVLTTCERVPSCTENPTVCTENGVIYNVGDRWNPDSCTDCTCEESGVVCSVENCPEMPCAPEYFITSPGVCCPTCPTSCEHEEVLYDIGATWSVDVCTSCSCLESGEPECVVMTCSDPDCQGEAAIYRPGECCPVCPLSCDEGDEVYRHLEEWKPSVCTTCSCFDGTTGCEVQSCPVLPCEETKQIRADDRCCAECAVDCVISEDSVVAHGESFSPDVCTTCECQNGTYDCKIQVCDIPECPTYLQVTRINDCCPVCADACLHYGEERPHSSRWMDDVCTSCSCYDGESMCVVESCQSLLCPPSSHIQDDNKCCPECAQDCTLTDDTVVVHGESWTQDVCTNCVCQNGTFDCFTEVCDTLECPLDQQVTKPYNCCAQCAEGCLYDGVVYNHQSEWSPDACTICSCHDGEERCSTIQCTPPRCGPDRRLLTREGECCPFCSEGEAAYVRSTMIKIKFNGKSKLKLEKKKPKFQFSLIVVFDDSVTDITGTNLWKLSVWFSSDKLGTNERARIDQALSPDQSSLPLISNQRLNLGTTKLKFKTKKAKCKKLKYLCVRFGLTDNPLADEVSLFLDPSSVVQHCEKVPTCIDK
;
A
#
# COMPACT_ATOMS: atom_id res chain seq x y z
N MET A 1 -31.31 -27.74 -80.19
CA MET A 1 -31.27 -26.35 -80.70
C MET A 1 -31.62 -25.28 -79.66
N ALA A 2 -32.53 -25.51 -78.70
CA ALA A 2 -32.84 -24.53 -77.64
C ALA A 2 -31.67 -24.25 -76.67
N VAL A 3 -30.82 -25.24 -76.39
CA VAL A 3 -29.68 -25.10 -75.47
C VAL A 3 -28.55 -24.23 -76.05
N ILE A 4 -28.35 -24.22 -77.37
CA ILE A 4 -27.30 -23.41 -78.02
C ILE A 4 -27.65 -21.91 -77.97
N LYS A 5 -28.95 -21.57 -78.04
CA LYS A 5 -29.43 -20.18 -77.96
C LYS A 5 -29.27 -19.57 -76.56
N GLU A 6 -29.38 -20.39 -75.50
CA GLU A 6 -29.13 -19.94 -74.13
C GLU A 6 -27.64 -19.91 -73.78
N ILE A 7 -26.84 -20.85 -74.28
CA ILE A 7 -25.39 -20.80 -74.09
C ILE A 7 -24.78 -19.56 -74.77
N LEU A 8 -25.31 -19.13 -75.93
CA LEU A 8 -24.84 -17.90 -76.59
C LEU A 8 -25.23 -16.62 -75.81
N LYS A 9 -26.42 -16.59 -75.18
CA LYS A 9 -26.81 -15.49 -74.28
C LYS A 9 -25.94 -15.45 -73.03
N ILE A 10 -25.64 -16.60 -72.44
CA ILE A 10 -24.79 -16.71 -71.26
C ILE A 10 -23.33 -16.35 -71.60
N PHE A 11 -22.82 -16.70 -72.80
CA PHE A 11 -21.49 -16.30 -73.23
C PHE A 11 -21.35 -14.78 -73.46
N ILE A 12 -22.38 -14.14 -74.02
CA ILE A 12 -22.42 -12.68 -74.21
C ILE A 12 -22.56 -11.95 -72.86
N LEU A 13 -23.33 -12.51 -71.92
CA LEU A 13 -23.41 -12.01 -70.53
C LEU A 13 -22.12 -12.25 -69.72
N SER A 14 -21.36 -13.32 -70.03
CA SER A 14 -20.09 -13.65 -69.36
C SER A 14 -18.90 -12.83 -69.86
N LEU A 15 -18.94 -12.35 -71.10
CA LEU A 15 -17.95 -11.39 -71.63
C LEU A 15 -18.05 -10.01 -70.98
N LEU A 16 -19.19 -9.66 -70.35
CA LEU A 16 -19.36 -8.41 -69.61
C LEU A 16 -18.85 -8.47 -68.15
N VAL A 17 -18.53 -9.65 -67.62
CA VAL A 17 -18.14 -9.82 -66.20
C VAL A 17 -16.63 -9.93 -65.99
N PHE A 18 -15.82 -10.02 -67.06
CA PHE A 18 -14.37 -9.87 -67.03
C PHE A 18 -13.92 -8.44 -67.41
N ALA A 19 -14.41 -7.42 -66.71
CA ALA A 19 -13.73 -6.13 -66.67
C ALA A 19 -12.71 -6.17 -65.52
N GLY A 20 -11.45 -6.46 -65.83
CA GLY A 20 -10.35 -6.20 -64.89
C GLY A 20 -10.41 -4.72 -64.51
N THR A 21 -10.32 -4.41 -63.21
CA THR A 21 -10.21 -3.03 -62.75
C THR A 21 -8.97 -2.42 -63.40
N LYS A 22 -9.19 -1.56 -64.39
CA LYS A 22 -8.15 -0.90 -65.17
C LYS A 22 -7.26 -0.09 -64.22
N ALA A 23 -5.93 -0.26 -64.32
CA ALA A 23 -5.01 0.66 -63.68
C ALA A 23 -5.08 1.98 -64.46
N GLU A 24 -5.40 3.06 -63.78
CA GLU A 24 -5.49 4.38 -64.37
C GLU A 24 -4.12 5.06 -64.28
N VAL A 25 -3.65 5.65 -65.37
CA VAL A 25 -2.32 6.26 -65.47
C VAL A 25 -2.44 7.77 -65.57
N PHE A 26 -1.62 8.49 -64.79
CA PHE A 26 -1.43 9.92 -64.90
C PHE A 26 0.05 10.22 -65.20
N THR A 27 0.31 10.92 -66.30
CA THR A 27 1.66 11.21 -66.77
C THR A 27 1.94 12.71 -66.73
N ALA A 28 2.94 13.12 -65.95
CA ALA A 28 3.41 14.51 -65.88
C ALA A 28 4.59 14.75 -66.84
N LYS A 29 4.60 15.92 -67.48
CA LYS A 29 5.73 16.41 -68.31
C LYS A 29 6.68 17.32 -67.54
N SER A 30 6.18 17.96 -66.48
CA SER A 30 6.96 18.80 -65.56
C SER A 30 6.09 19.22 -64.40
N VAL A 31 6.74 19.42 -63.25
CA VAL A 31 6.21 20.11 -62.09
C VAL A 31 6.87 21.49 -62.01
N SER A 32 6.15 22.50 -61.54
CA SER A 32 6.66 23.85 -61.33
C SER A 32 6.12 24.41 -60.02
N ILE A 33 6.98 25.14 -59.31
CA ILE A 33 6.64 25.85 -58.07
C ILE A 33 6.50 27.33 -58.40
N SER A 34 5.61 28.03 -57.71
CA SER A 34 5.60 29.49 -57.72
C SER A 34 5.51 29.99 -56.27
N ILE A 35 6.63 30.53 -55.81
CA ILE A 35 6.80 31.14 -54.49
C ILE A 35 6.59 32.65 -54.64
N ALA A 36 6.06 33.33 -53.62
CA ALA A 36 5.98 34.78 -53.64
C ALA A 36 7.39 35.40 -53.53
N ASP A 37 7.70 36.41 -54.35
CA ASP A 37 9.00 37.11 -54.36
C ASP A 37 9.36 37.77 -53.01
N SER A 38 8.39 37.93 -52.11
CA SER A 38 8.56 38.45 -50.75
C SER A 38 8.89 37.37 -49.69
N LEU A 39 9.23 36.15 -50.11
CA LEU A 39 9.67 35.10 -49.19
C LEU A 39 11.09 35.41 -48.69
N ASN A 40 11.15 35.78 -47.41
CA ASN A 40 12.37 35.98 -46.63
C ASN A 40 12.39 35.01 -45.44
N ILE A 41 13.39 34.15 -45.36
CA ILE A 41 13.51 33.15 -44.31
C ILE A 41 14.43 33.68 -43.21
N ASP A 42 13.92 33.78 -41.99
CA ASP A 42 14.71 34.05 -40.79
C ASP A 42 14.91 32.73 -40.04
N LEU A 43 16.15 32.23 -39.99
CA LEU A 43 16.45 30.93 -39.39
C LEU A 43 16.11 30.88 -37.89
N GLY A 44 16.23 32.01 -37.19
CA GLY A 44 15.92 32.08 -35.76
C GLY A 44 14.42 32.12 -35.44
N ARG A 45 13.57 32.47 -36.41
CA ARG A 45 12.11 32.56 -36.22
C ARG A 45 11.32 31.52 -36.99
N GLY A 46 11.92 30.91 -38.01
CA GLY A 46 11.19 30.12 -38.99
C GLY A 46 10.23 30.96 -39.81
N ARG A 47 9.44 30.31 -40.68
CA ARG A 47 8.39 30.97 -41.47
C ARG A 47 7.32 30.01 -41.95
N GLN A 48 6.07 30.40 -41.81
CA GLN A 48 4.96 29.82 -42.55
C GLN A 48 4.68 30.64 -43.82
N PHE A 49 4.59 29.98 -44.97
CA PHE A 49 4.28 30.64 -46.24
C PHE A 49 3.41 29.77 -47.14
N ARG A 50 2.90 30.41 -48.21
CA ARG A 50 2.05 29.77 -49.21
C ARG A 50 2.74 29.78 -50.56
N PHE A 51 2.60 28.70 -51.32
CA PHE A 51 3.10 28.58 -52.67
C PHE A 51 2.06 27.91 -53.58
N ASN A 52 2.28 28.00 -54.88
CA ASN A 52 1.45 27.31 -55.87
C ASN A 52 2.28 26.24 -56.59
N VAL A 53 1.62 25.15 -56.98
CA VAL A 53 2.23 24.09 -57.79
C VAL A 53 1.44 23.91 -59.08
N GLY A 54 2.14 23.92 -60.20
CA GLY A 54 1.59 23.62 -61.52
C GLY A 54 2.22 22.36 -62.10
N VAL A 55 1.40 21.34 -62.37
CA VAL A 55 1.81 20.11 -63.04
C VAL A 55 1.35 20.18 -64.50
N LYS A 56 2.30 20.17 -65.45
CA LYS A 56 2.00 20.03 -66.89
C LYS A 56 1.75 18.56 -67.19
N VAL A 57 0.61 18.25 -67.79
CA VAL A 57 0.14 16.86 -67.97
C VAL A 57 0.28 16.41 -69.42
N ASP A 58 0.77 15.18 -69.64
CA ASP A 58 0.70 14.52 -70.94
C ASP A 58 -0.69 13.91 -71.14
N LYS A 59 -1.56 14.63 -71.86
CA LYS A 59 -2.93 14.17 -72.13
C LYS A 59 -3.01 12.87 -72.93
N GLU A 60 -2.02 12.56 -73.76
CA GLU A 60 -2.08 11.37 -74.61
C GLU A 60 -1.82 10.11 -73.77
N ARG A 61 -0.92 10.22 -72.80
CA ARG A 61 -0.53 9.14 -71.88
C ARG A 61 -1.38 9.08 -70.60
N SER A 62 -2.12 10.15 -70.30
CA SER A 62 -2.98 10.22 -69.11
C SER A 62 -4.44 9.83 -69.37
N ASP A 63 -5.03 9.14 -68.41
CA ASP A 63 -6.43 8.76 -68.42
C ASP A 63 -7.40 9.93 -68.27
N LYS A 64 -8.63 9.76 -68.77
CA LYS A 64 -9.53 10.91 -69.05
C LYS A 64 -10.16 11.53 -67.79
N ASN A 65 -10.49 10.73 -66.79
CA ASN A 65 -11.26 11.18 -65.62
C ASN A 65 -10.80 10.45 -64.35
N LEU A 66 -10.01 11.13 -63.54
CA LEU A 66 -9.56 10.63 -62.24
C LEU A 66 -10.31 11.38 -61.16
N ALA A 67 -11.14 10.68 -60.40
CA ALA A 67 -11.90 11.25 -59.29
C ALA A 67 -11.85 10.28 -58.11
N GLY A 68 -11.77 10.80 -56.89
CA GLY A 68 -11.52 9.99 -55.71
C GLY A 68 -11.01 10.82 -54.54
N SER A 69 -10.47 10.15 -53.53
CA SER A 69 -9.81 10.79 -52.38
C SER A 69 -8.33 10.43 -52.35
N ASN A 70 -7.50 11.37 -51.88
CA ASN A 70 -6.04 11.21 -51.77
C ASN A 70 -5.37 10.78 -53.10
N LEU A 71 -5.80 11.36 -54.21
CA LEU A 71 -5.28 11.04 -55.53
C LEU A 71 -3.81 11.48 -55.68
N TRP A 72 -3.45 12.61 -55.07
CA TRP A 72 -2.17 13.26 -55.27
C TRP A 72 -1.37 13.36 -53.97
N LYS A 73 -0.07 13.13 -54.09
CA LYS A 73 0.93 13.39 -53.06
C LYS A 73 1.88 14.46 -53.54
N LEU A 74 2.16 15.42 -52.67
CA LEU A 74 3.20 16.43 -52.88
C LEU A 74 4.04 16.45 -51.61
N SER A 75 5.29 16.03 -51.69
CA SER A 75 6.26 16.22 -50.59
C SER A 75 7.04 17.51 -50.83
N ALA A 76 7.50 18.19 -49.78
CA ALA A 76 8.29 19.41 -49.89
C ALA A 76 9.39 19.51 -48.82
N TRP A 77 10.53 20.13 -49.14
CA TRP A 77 11.68 20.31 -48.24
C TRP A 77 12.56 21.48 -48.68
N PHE A 78 13.44 21.92 -47.78
CA PHE A 78 14.58 22.79 -48.12
C PHE A 78 15.84 21.96 -48.32
N GLY A 79 16.73 22.39 -49.21
CA GLY A 79 18.00 21.72 -49.41
C GLY A 79 19.05 22.59 -50.10
N PRO A 80 20.31 22.11 -50.13
CA PRO A 80 21.43 22.86 -50.67
C PRO A 80 21.52 22.84 -52.21
N ASN A 81 20.92 21.83 -52.85
CA ASN A 81 21.10 21.56 -54.29
C ASN A 81 19.80 21.78 -55.10
N GLU A 82 19.98 22.19 -56.35
CA GLU A 82 18.89 22.54 -57.29
C GLU A 82 18.11 21.33 -57.83
N ASP A 83 18.69 20.15 -57.76
CA ASP A 83 18.06 18.88 -58.16
C ASP A 83 17.30 18.20 -57.01
N GLY A 84 17.34 18.79 -55.81
CA GLY A 84 16.71 18.26 -54.61
C GLY A 84 17.52 17.16 -53.91
N SER A 85 18.76 16.91 -54.34
CA SER A 85 19.70 16.01 -53.65
C SER A 85 20.34 16.68 -52.43
N GLY A 86 20.94 15.89 -51.53
CA GLY A 86 21.56 16.37 -50.29
C GLY A 86 20.62 16.29 -49.08
N ASP A 87 21.05 16.88 -47.97
CA ASP A 87 20.32 16.81 -46.71
C ASP A 87 19.02 17.62 -46.80
N ALA A 88 17.89 16.93 -46.61
CA ALA A 88 16.56 17.52 -46.68
C ALA A 88 16.16 18.13 -45.34
N ILE A 89 16.11 19.45 -45.28
CA ILE A 89 15.68 20.20 -44.10
C ILE A 89 14.17 20.37 -44.14
N GLN A 90 13.51 20.02 -43.03
CA GLN A 90 12.07 20.11 -42.87
C GLN A 90 11.32 19.36 -44.00
N PHE A 91 11.65 18.09 -44.21
CA PHE A 91 10.93 17.25 -45.17
C PHE A 91 9.50 16.96 -44.69
N ILE A 92 8.50 17.37 -45.47
CA ILE A 92 7.08 17.06 -45.22
C ILE A 92 6.60 16.14 -46.33
N GLU A 93 6.18 14.93 -45.97
CA GLU A 93 5.78 13.88 -46.91
C GLU A 93 4.47 14.19 -47.69
N GLN A 94 3.57 15.00 -47.12
CA GLN A 94 2.35 15.43 -47.80
C GLN A 94 1.96 16.84 -47.36
N VAL A 95 2.18 17.83 -48.23
CA VAL A 95 1.81 19.23 -47.98
C VAL A 95 0.44 19.62 -48.55
N LEU A 96 -0.16 18.78 -49.41
CA LEU A 96 -1.53 19.03 -49.88
C LEU A 96 -2.52 18.74 -48.76
N SER A 97 -3.42 19.69 -48.50
CA SER A 97 -4.58 19.45 -47.64
C SER A 97 -5.48 18.36 -48.22
N LYS A 98 -6.35 17.76 -47.40
CA LYS A 98 -7.29 16.71 -47.82
C LYS A 98 -8.16 17.11 -49.03
N SER A 99 -8.52 18.39 -49.14
CA SER A 99 -9.29 18.91 -50.27
C SER A 99 -8.43 19.02 -51.54
N GLN A 100 -7.18 19.47 -51.40
CA GLN A 100 -6.22 19.55 -52.50
C GLN A 100 -5.81 18.16 -53.00
N SER A 101 -5.43 17.23 -52.12
CA SER A 101 -5.01 15.87 -52.51
C SER A 101 -6.14 15.05 -53.15
N GLY A 102 -7.39 15.36 -52.85
CA GLY A 102 -8.58 14.79 -53.49
C GLY A 102 -9.04 15.45 -54.79
N THR A 103 -8.31 16.45 -55.30
CA THR A 103 -8.73 17.22 -56.49
C THR A 103 -8.96 16.30 -57.69
N ALA A 104 -10.18 16.22 -58.21
CA ALA A 104 -10.44 15.39 -59.39
C ALA A 104 -9.74 15.96 -60.64
N TYR A 105 -9.04 15.10 -61.38
CA TYR A 105 -8.46 15.46 -62.68
C TYR A 105 -9.43 15.13 -63.80
N LYS A 106 -9.85 16.17 -64.52
CA LYS A 106 -10.57 16.08 -65.79
C LYS A 106 -9.55 16.37 -66.90
N LYS A 107 -9.47 15.50 -67.91
CA LYS A 107 -8.46 15.54 -68.98
C LYS A 107 -8.07 16.97 -69.41
N SER A 108 -6.98 17.48 -68.86
CA SER A 108 -6.51 18.87 -68.96
C SER A 108 -5.01 18.88 -69.21
N ASN A 109 -4.47 19.98 -69.76
CA ASN A 109 -3.01 20.07 -69.98
C ASN A 109 -2.29 20.42 -68.67
N ARG A 110 -3.05 20.75 -67.61
CA ARG A 110 -2.54 21.22 -66.34
C ARG A 110 -3.38 20.72 -65.18
N LEU A 111 -2.71 20.43 -64.07
CA LEU A 111 -3.29 20.24 -62.75
C LEU A 111 -2.57 21.21 -61.79
N ASN A 112 -3.34 22.08 -61.13
CA ASN A 112 -2.77 23.14 -60.30
C ASN A 112 -3.25 23.00 -58.85
N PHE A 113 -2.33 23.17 -57.90
CA PHE A 113 -2.61 23.31 -56.48
C PHE A 113 -2.26 24.73 -56.06
N ASN A 114 -3.26 25.51 -55.68
CA ASN A 114 -3.06 26.90 -55.26
C ASN A 114 -3.05 26.99 -53.74
N ARG A 115 -2.25 27.91 -53.20
CA ARG A 115 -2.17 28.21 -51.76
C ARG A 115 -1.84 26.97 -50.92
N VAL A 116 -0.87 26.19 -51.37
CA VAL A 116 -0.30 25.10 -50.55
C VAL A 116 0.48 25.74 -49.41
N GLU A 117 0.18 25.33 -48.18
CA GLU A 117 0.82 25.88 -46.98
C GLU A 117 2.05 25.03 -46.61
N TYR A 118 3.13 25.72 -46.28
CA TYR A 118 4.36 25.11 -45.78
C TYR A 118 4.83 25.88 -44.55
N THR A 119 5.31 25.15 -43.55
CA THR A 119 5.85 25.71 -42.31
C THR A 119 7.28 25.24 -42.11
N LEU A 120 8.21 26.19 -42.11
CA LEU A 120 9.57 26.01 -41.64
C LEU A 120 9.63 26.49 -40.17
N PRO A 121 9.90 25.63 -39.18
CA PRO A 121 10.14 26.07 -37.82
C PRO A 121 11.49 26.82 -37.71
N ALA A 122 11.79 27.41 -36.56
CA ALA A 122 13.13 27.93 -36.29
C ALA A 122 14.14 26.78 -36.35
N VAL A 123 15.23 26.98 -37.09
CA VAL A 123 16.26 25.96 -37.33
C VAL A 123 17.63 26.57 -37.12
N SER A 124 18.50 25.86 -36.39
CA SER A 124 19.92 26.21 -36.30
C SER A 124 20.61 25.75 -37.58
N GLY A 125 21.32 26.65 -38.26
CA GLY A 125 21.98 26.36 -39.53
C GLY A 125 22.45 27.62 -40.23
N VAL A 126 23.03 27.45 -41.41
CA VAL A 126 23.45 28.56 -42.27
C VAL A 126 22.53 28.64 -43.48
N CYS A 127 22.36 29.83 -44.05
CA CYS A 127 21.48 30.03 -45.21
C CYS A 127 21.93 29.24 -46.45
N ALA A 128 23.17 28.72 -46.46
CA ALA A 128 23.67 27.82 -47.50
C ALA A 128 22.88 26.50 -47.59
N ASP A 129 22.36 25.99 -46.47
CA ASP A 129 21.68 24.70 -46.42
C ASP A 129 20.21 24.78 -46.87
N LEU A 130 19.64 26.00 -46.90
CA LEU A 130 18.27 26.29 -47.34
C LEU A 130 18.21 27.02 -48.69
N ARG A 131 19.21 26.82 -49.55
CA ARG A 131 19.34 27.56 -50.82
C ARG A 131 18.17 27.31 -51.79
N TYR A 132 17.58 26.12 -51.76
CA TYR A 132 16.50 25.71 -52.64
C TYR A 132 15.30 25.16 -51.86
N PHE A 133 14.09 25.49 -52.30
CA PHE A 133 12.83 24.90 -51.84
C PHE A 133 12.34 23.91 -52.89
N CYS A 134 12.25 22.64 -52.52
CA CYS A 134 12.00 21.52 -53.41
C CYS A 134 10.64 20.89 -53.17
N VAL A 135 10.03 20.36 -54.23
CA VAL A 135 8.84 19.51 -54.15
C VAL A 135 8.96 18.28 -55.03
N THR A 136 8.28 17.20 -54.66
CA THR A 136 8.11 16.01 -55.51
C THR A 136 6.64 15.60 -55.61
N PHE A 137 6.17 15.31 -56.82
CA PHE A 137 4.77 14.99 -57.12
C PHE A 137 4.57 13.49 -57.37
N GLY A 138 3.57 12.91 -56.73
CA GLY A 138 3.27 11.49 -56.83
C GLY A 138 1.86 11.11 -56.38
N THR A 139 1.71 9.86 -55.93
CA THR A 139 0.48 9.33 -55.34
C THR A 139 0.81 8.37 -54.21
N ASP A 140 -0.10 8.23 -53.25
CA ASP A 140 0.08 7.35 -52.09
C ASP A 140 -1.28 6.86 -51.60
N ALA A 141 -1.52 5.55 -51.74
CA ALA A 141 -2.80 4.89 -51.48
C ALA A 141 -4.04 5.63 -52.06
N PRO A 142 -4.08 5.94 -53.38
CA PRO A 142 -5.19 6.67 -53.98
C PRO A 142 -6.48 5.85 -54.00
N SER A 143 -7.59 6.49 -53.63
CA SER A 143 -8.92 5.86 -53.62
C SER A 143 -9.78 6.38 -54.78
N LEU A 144 -9.76 5.68 -55.92
CA LEU A 144 -10.54 6.05 -57.12
C LEU A 144 -12.04 5.74 -56.96
N ARG A 145 -12.90 6.67 -57.39
CA ARG A 145 -14.38 6.57 -57.34
C ARG A 145 -14.93 5.38 -58.13
N ASN A 146 -14.26 4.99 -59.22
CA ASN A 146 -14.67 3.86 -60.06
C ASN A 146 -13.97 2.53 -59.67
N GLY A 147 -13.16 2.55 -58.61
CA GLY A 147 -12.24 1.45 -58.28
C GLY A 147 -11.08 1.34 -59.28
N GLY A 148 -9.97 0.76 -58.86
CA GLY A 148 -8.74 0.67 -59.66
C GLY A 148 -7.51 1.09 -58.87
N GLU A 149 -6.38 1.19 -59.56
CA GLU A 149 -5.11 1.67 -59.01
C GLU A 149 -4.67 2.86 -59.86
N LEU A 150 -4.30 3.96 -59.22
CA LEU A 150 -3.76 5.13 -59.90
C LEU A 150 -2.23 5.06 -59.83
N THR A 151 -1.56 5.16 -60.97
CA THR A 151 -0.12 5.34 -61.05
C THR A 151 0.22 6.72 -61.58
N VAL A 152 1.19 7.38 -60.96
CA VAL A 152 1.76 8.64 -61.42
C VAL A 152 3.14 8.34 -62.00
N ALA A 153 3.42 8.84 -63.19
CA ALA A 153 4.70 8.65 -63.88
C ALA A 153 5.17 9.96 -64.53
N GLY A 154 6.48 10.14 -64.62
CA GLY A 154 7.11 11.22 -65.37
C GLY A 154 7.37 10.87 -66.83
N PHE A 155 7.42 11.87 -67.71
CA PHE A 155 7.89 11.73 -69.08
C PHE A 155 8.85 12.89 -69.43
N PRO A 156 10.08 12.61 -69.91
CA PRO A 156 10.61 11.33 -70.41
C PRO A 156 10.90 10.25 -69.34
N ASP A 157 11.13 10.64 -68.10
CA ASP A 157 11.34 9.77 -66.95
C ASP A 157 10.86 10.47 -65.65
N ASP A 158 10.96 9.79 -64.50
CA ASP A 158 10.43 10.27 -63.22
C ASP A 158 11.19 11.47 -62.62
N SER A 159 12.33 11.88 -63.18
CA SER A 159 13.04 13.09 -62.72
C SER A 159 12.19 14.35 -62.86
N VAL A 160 11.25 14.39 -63.81
CA VAL A 160 10.34 15.53 -64.03
C VAL A 160 9.30 15.72 -62.92
N LEU A 161 9.19 14.76 -61.99
CA LEU A 161 8.28 14.80 -60.85
C LEU A 161 8.84 15.62 -59.70
N THR A 162 10.16 15.85 -59.66
CA THR A 162 10.83 16.68 -58.66
C THR A 162 11.28 18.00 -59.28
N THR A 163 11.11 19.10 -58.55
CA THR A 163 11.56 20.43 -58.98
C THR A 163 11.92 21.26 -57.75
N CYS A 164 12.91 22.14 -57.88
CA CYS A 164 13.31 23.05 -56.82
C CYS A 164 13.35 24.49 -57.33
N GLU A 165 12.97 25.42 -56.47
CA GLU A 165 13.01 26.85 -56.72
C GLU A 165 13.98 27.52 -55.74
N ARG A 166 14.77 28.49 -56.22
CA ARG A 166 15.72 29.20 -55.36
C ARG A 166 14.97 30.04 -54.32
N VAL A 167 15.43 30.00 -53.08
CA VAL A 167 14.88 30.85 -52.02
C VAL A 167 15.30 32.32 -52.25
N PRO A 168 14.36 33.29 -52.28
CA PRO A 168 14.68 34.68 -52.63
C PRO A 168 15.57 35.41 -51.62
N SER A 169 15.32 35.22 -50.32
CA SER A 169 16.06 35.87 -49.24
C SER A 169 16.11 34.97 -48.01
N CYS A 170 17.27 34.94 -47.35
CA CYS A 170 17.48 34.26 -46.08
C CYS A 170 18.40 35.13 -45.21
N THR A 171 18.07 35.28 -43.92
CA THR A 171 18.85 36.02 -42.94
C THR A 171 19.32 35.08 -41.83
N GLU A 172 20.64 34.99 -41.68
CA GLU A 172 21.30 34.41 -40.52
C GLU A 172 21.23 35.47 -39.40
N ASN A 173 20.64 35.14 -38.25
CA ASN A 173 20.39 36.12 -37.18
C ASN A 173 21.37 35.85 -36.02
N PRO A 174 22.43 36.64 -35.81
CA PRO A 174 23.41 36.41 -34.74
C PRO A 174 22.97 36.97 -33.37
N THR A 175 21.67 37.13 -33.10
CA THR A 175 21.14 37.93 -31.97
C THR A 175 20.70 37.09 -30.78
N VAL A 176 21.44 36.05 -30.44
CA VAL A 176 21.13 35.15 -29.32
C VAL A 176 22.41 34.82 -28.57
N CYS A 177 22.33 34.87 -27.24
CA CYS A 177 23.41 34.41 -26.39
C CYS A 177 23.25 32.91 -26.14
N THR A 178 24.35 32.16 -26.21
CA THR A 178 24.34 30.73 -25.90
C THR A 178 25.24 30.47 -24.71
N GLU A 179 24.67 29.92 -23.64
CA GLU A 179 25.41 29.45 -22.46
C GLU A 179 24.99 28.01 -22.14
N ASN A 180 25.96 27.09 -22.03
CA ASN A 180 25.74 25.66 -21.79
C ASN A 180 24.72 24.98 -22.73
N GLY A 181 24.61 25.45 -23.97
CA GLY A 181 23.69 24.90 -24.99
C GLY A 181 22.25 25.41 -24.91
N VAL A 182 21.94 26.32 -23.97
CA VAL A 182 20.65 27.02 -23.87
C VAL A 182 20.74 28.37 -24.57
N ILE A 183 19.71 28.71 -25.32
CA ILE A 183 19.64 29.93 -26.13
C ILE A 183 18.81 30.98 -25.40
N TYR A 184 19.42 32.13 -25.13
CA TYR A 184 18.80 33.29 -24.47
C TYR A 184 18.64 34.44 -25.47
N ASN A 185 17.48 35.08 -25.45
CA ASN A 185 17.23 36.28 -26.24
C ASN A 185 17.88 37.49 -25.57
N VAL A 186 18.27 38.48 -26.37
CA VAL A 186 18.73 39.77 -25.83
C VAL A 186 17.66 40.37 -24.91
N GLY A 187 18.04 40.63 -23.66
CA GLY A 187 17.19 41.09 -22.56
C GLY A 187 16.84 40.01 -21.54
N ASP A 188 17.04 38.73 -21.86
CA ASP A 188 16.77 37.63 -20.93
C ASP A 188 17.79 37.65 -19.77
N ARG A 189 17.29 37.36 -18.56
CA ARG A 189 18.10 37.20 -17.34
C ARG A 189 17.94 35.80 -16.77
N TRP A 190 19.01 35.21 -16.28
CA TRP A 190 19.00 33.89 -15.65
C TRP A 190 20.09 33.78 -14.58
N ASN A 191 19.93 32.79 -13.70
CA ASN A 191 20.86 32.50 -12.63
C ASN A 191 21.40 31.06 -12.80
N PRO A 192 22.66 30.89 -13.23
CA PRO A 192 23.30 29.57 -13.31
C PRO A 192 23.41 28.86 -11.95
N ASP A 193 23.60 29.63 -10.88
CA ASP A 193 23.64 29.20 -9.49
C ASP A 193 23.08 30.32 -8.59
N SER A 194 22.97 30.08 -7.28
CA SER A 194 22.43 31.06 -6.32
C SER A 194 23.26 32.35 -6.20
N CYS A 195 24.49 32.39 -6.71
CA CYS A 195 25.42 33.52 -6.59
C CYS A 195 25.64 34.29 -7.89
N THR A 196 25.15 33.79 -9.02
CA THR A 196 25.46 34.32 -10.34
C THR A 196 24.19 34.84 -11.01
N ASP A 197 24.19 36.11 -11.43
CA ASP A 197 23.13 36.74 -12.21
C ASP A 197 23.65 37.10 -13.60
N CYS A 198 23.11 36.44 -14.62
CA CYS A 198 23.50 36.60 -16.02
C CYS A 198 22.39 37.30 -16.81
N THR A 199 22.78 38.15 -17.75
CA THR A 199 21.91 38.82 -18.71
C THR A 199 22.46 38.66 -20.12
N CYS A 200 21.60 38.41 -21.09
CA CYS A 200 21.98 38.42 -22.50
C CYS A 200 21.87 39.85 -23.03
N GLU A 201 22.99 40.48 -23.33
CA GLU A 201 23.04 41.78 -23.98
C GLU A 201 23.32 41.63 -25.48
N GLU A 202 23.17 42.71 -26.26
CA GLU A 202 23.49 42.71 -27.71
C GLU A 202 24.96 42.34 -27.99
N SER A 203 25.85 42.50 -27.00
CA SER A 203 27.27 42.13 -27.05
C SER A 203 27.58 40.71 -26.56
N GLY A 204 26.60 39.94 -26.08
CA GLY A 204 26.78 38.59 -25.54
C GLY A 204 26.33 38.45 -24.09
N VAL A 205 26.68 37.31 -23.47
CA VAL A 205 26.36 37.02 -22.06
C VAL A 205 27.18 37.92 -21.14
N VAL A 206 26.51 38.60 -20.21
CA VAL A 206 27.12 39.40 -19.15
C VAL A 206 26.64 38.85 -17.82
N CYS A 207 27.57 38.31 -17.02
CA CYS A 207 27.26 37.77 -15.68
C CYS A 207 27.91 38.60 -14.58
N SER A 208 27.19 38.72 -13.46
CA SER A 208 27.68 39.28 -12.21
C SER A 208 27.66 38.19 -11.15
N VAL A 209 28.76 38.05 -10.41
CA VAL A 209 28.91 37.07 -9.33
C VAL A 209 28.95 37.82 -8.00
N GLU A 210 28.04 37.46 -7.10
CA GLU A 210 28.07 37.94 -5.72
C GLU A 210 29.19 37.22 -4.96
N ASN A 211 30.07 38.00 -4.32
CA ASN A 211 31.14 37.47 -3.48
C ASN A 211 30.71 37.54 -2.02
N CYS A 212 30.80 36.41 -1.31
CA CYS A 212 30.42 36.35 0.09
C CYS A 212 31.46 37.01 1.01
N PRO A 213 31.02 37.72 2.05
CA PRO A 213 31.91 38.25 3.07
C PRO A 213 32.58 37.12 3.85
N GLU A 214 33.72 37.41 4.49
CA GLU A 214 34.33 36.47 5.43
C GLU A 214 33.39 36.23 6.62
N MET A 215 33.08 34.95 6.86
CA MET A 215 32.11 34.56 7.88
C MET A 215 32.76 34.55 9.28
N PRO A 216 32.02 34.97 10.32
CA PRO A 216 32.53 35.03 11.69
C PRO A 216 32.65 33.65 12.37
N CYS A 217 32.19 32.57 11.75
CA CYS A 217 32.26 31.20 12.25
C CYS A 217 33.10 30.31 11.33
N ALA A 218 33.54 29.15 11.83
CA ALA A 218 34.27 28.16 11.02
C ALA A 218 33.38 27.56 9.90
N PRO A 219 33.96 27.11 8.78
CA PRO A 219 33.20 26.58 7.64
C PRO A 219 32.27 25.39 7.98
N GLU A 220 32.62 24.59 9.00
CA GLU A 220 31.77 23.49 9.48
C GLU A 220 30.42 23.93 10.06
N TYR A 221 30.26 25.21 10.41
CA TYR A 221 29.02 25.76 11.00
C TYR A 221 28.22 26.62 10.02
N PHE A 222 28.54 26.59 8.73
CA PHE A 222 27.83 27.37 7.71
C PHE A 222 26.43 26.83 7.47
N ILE A 223 25.42 27.69 7.68
CA ILE A 223 24.04 27.40 7.35
C ILE A 223 23.81 27.82 5.89
N THR A 224 23.58 26.83 5.02
CA THR A 224 23.26 27.06 3.60
C THR A 224 21.76 26.86 3.37
N SER A 225 21.12 27.83 2.73
CA SER A 225 19.69 27.79 2.41
C SER A 225 19.48 27.70 0.89
N PRO A 226 18.54 26.86 0.39
CA PRO A 226 18.25 26.77 -1.04
C PRO A 226 17.91 28.14 -1.63
N GLY A 227 18.62 28.54 -2.69
CA GLY A 227 18.41 29.81 -3.40
C GLY A 227 19.08 31.04 -2.78
N VAL A 228 19.88 30.88 -1.72
CA VAL A 228 20.69 31.97 -1.12
C VAL A 228 22.15 31.77 -1.52
N CYS A 229 22.82 32.84 -1.97
CA CYS A 229 24.23 32.78 -2.36
C CYS A 229 25.15 32.50 -1.16
N CYS A 230 25.02 33.32 -0.11
CA CYS A 230 25.97 33.31 1.00
C CYS A 230 25.46 32.52 2.20
N PRO A 231 26.33 31.68 2.81
CA PRO A 231 25.97 31.00 4.05
C PRO A 231 25.80 32.02 5.17
N THR A 232 25.01 31.66 6.17
CA THR A 232 24.92 32.41 7.43
C THR A 232 25.55 31.61 8.57
N CYS A 233 25.97 32.30 9.63
CA CYS A 233 26.36 31.64 10.87
C CYS A 233 25.15 31.54 11.81
N PRO A 234 25.08 30.53 12.69
CA PRO A 234 24.19 30.55 13.83
C PRO A 234 24.38 31.86 14.61
N THR A 235 23.29 32.43 15.12
CA THR A 235 23.32 33.64 15.96
C THR A 235 22.88 33.34 17.39
N SER A 236 22.19 32.22 17.58
CA SER A 236 21.66 31.74 18.83
C SER A 236 21.63 30.21 18.82
N CYS A 237 21.55 29.61 20.00
CA CYS A 237 21.16 28.22 20.20
C CYS A 237 19.76 28.17 20.81
N GLU A 238 19.05 27.06 20.59
CA GLU A 238 17.72 26.83 21.15
C GLU A 238 17.79 25.77 22.26
N HIS A 239 17.19 26.07 23.41
CA HIS A 239 17.02 25.11 24.50
C HIS A 239 15.62 25.27 25.11
N GLU A 240 14.83 24.19 25.09
CA GLU A 240 13.42 24.18 25.53
C GLU A 240 12.58 25.33 24.94
N GLU A 241 12.66 25.53 23.62
CA GLU A 241 11.94 26.58 22.87
C GLU A 241 12.35 28.03 23.20
N VAL A 242 13.42 28.22 23.98
CA VAL A 242 14.01 29.53 24.27
C VAL A 242 15.30 29.71 23.47
N LEU A 243 15.43 30.85 22.80
CA LEU A 243 16.63 31.23 22.06
C LEU A 243 17.62 31.98 22.96
N TYR A 244 18.85 31.49 23.00
CA TYR A 244 19.98 32.09 23.72
C TYR A 244 21.02 32.57 22.72
N ASP A 245 21.47 33.80 22.85
CA ASP A 245 22.55 34.34 22.02
C ASP A 245 23.85 33.56 22.23
N ILE A 246 24.69 33.45 21.20
CA ILE A 246 26.01 32.81 21.31
C ILE A 246 26.83 33.45 22.45
N GLY A 247 27.42 32.61 23.30
CA GLY A 247 28.15 33.02 24.49
C GLY A 247 27.28 33.27 25.73
N ALA A 248 25.95 33.23 25.62
CA ALA A 248 25.07 33.30 26.77
C ALA A 248 25.22 32.04 27.66
N THR A 249 25.06 32.23 28.97
CA THR A 249 25.02 31.16 29.97
C THR A 249 23.74 31.23 30.77
N TRP A 250 23.13 30.08 31.06
CA TRP A 250 21.90 29.98 31.84
C TRP A 250 21.90 28.76 32.77
N SER A 251 21.06 28.81 33.80
CA SER A 251 20.85 27.70 34.74
C SER A 251 19.50 27.07 34.46
N VAL A 252 19.49 25.76 34.18
CA VAL A 252 18.26 24.98 33.96
C VAL A 252 17.63 24.63 35.31
N ASP A 253 18.48 24.20 36.25
CA ASP A 253 18.12 23.92 37.63
C ASP A 253 19.31 24.26 38.55
N VAL A 254 19.21 23.92 39.84
CA VAL A 254 20.27 24.19 40.82
C VAL A 254 21.59 23.44 40.55
N CYS A 255 21.56 22.36 39.75
CA CYS A 255 22.68 21.49 39.42
C CYS A 255 23.18 21.64 37.97
N THR A 256 22.36 22.16 37.07
CA THR A 256 22.61 22.14 35.64
C THR A 256 22.79 23.55 35.11
N SER A 257 23.99 23.83 34.59
CA SER A 257 24.29 25.09 33.89
C SER A 257 24.63 24.81 32.44
N CYS A 258 24.11 25.64 31.55
CA CYS A 258 24.33 25.53 30.11
C CYS A 258 24.99 26.78 29.55
N SER A 259 25.66 26.62 28.42
CA SER A 259 26.25 27.70 27.64
C SER A 259 25.98 27.53 26.17
N CYS A 260 25.80 28.65 25.47
CA CYS A 260 25.54 28.66 24.04
C CYS A 260 26.86 28.70 23.26
N LEU A 261 27.20 27.60 22.59
CA LEU A 261 28.44 27.51 21.83
C LEU A 261 28.36 28.27 20.49
N GLU A 262 29.52 28.60 19.93
CA GLU A 262 29.63 29.23 18.59
C GLU A 262 29.08 28.34 17.46
N SER A 263 28.91 27.04 17.72
CA SER A 263 28.24 26.09 16.82
C SER A 263 26.72 26.29 16.72
N GLY A 264 26.11 27.06 17.61
CA GLY A 264 24.66 27.17 17.74
C GLY A 264 24.02 26.03 18.53
N GLU A 265 24.81 25.22 19.24
CA GLU A 265 24.32 24.17 20.14
C GLU A 265 24.47 24.54 21.62
N PRO A 266 23.50 24.17 22.48
CA PRO A 266 23.63 24.33 23.92
C PRO A 266 24.53 23.22 24.51
N GLU A 267 25.58 23.62 25.22
CA GLU A 267 26.41 22.70 26.02
C GLU A 267 26.03 22.83 27.49
N CYS A 268 25.39 21.79 28.02
CA CYS A 268 24.94 21.72 29.42
C CYS A 268 25.87 20.84 30.24
N VAL A 269 26.35 21.37 31.36
CA VAL A 269 27.14 20.64 32.35
C VAL A 269 26.28 20.44 33.60
N VAL A 270 26.08 19.18 33.95
CA VAL A 270 25.46 18.78 35.22
C VAL A 270 26.56 18.65 36.26
N MET A 271 26.40 19.38 37.36
CA MET A 271 27.28 19.26 38.51
C MET A 271 27.11 17.87 39.15
N THR A 272 28.20 17.11 39.23
CA THR A 272 28.20 15.81 39.91
C THR A 272 28.68 15.98 41.35
N CYS A 273 27.89 15.47 42.29
CA CYS A 273 28.19 15.54 43.71
C CYS A 273 28.93 14.28 44.18
N SER A 274 29.83 14.44 45.14
CA SER A 274 30.39 13.31 45.88
C SER A 274 29.48 13.01 47.07
N ASP A 275 29.15 11.74 47.30
CA ASP A 275 28.31 11.34 48.44
C ASP A 275 29.06 11.57 49.77
N PRO A 276 28.60 12.49 50.63
CA PRO A 276 29.27 12.73 51.91
C PRO A 276 29.02 11.55 52.87
N ASP A 277 30.06 11.10 53.56
CA ASP A 277 29.94 10.10 54.64
C ASP A 277 29.45 10.78 55.93
N CYS A 278 28.15 10.66 56.21
CA CYS A 278 27.49 11.27 57.37
C CYS A 278 27.46 10.35 58.60
N GLN A 279 28.46 9.47 58.76
CA GLN A 279 28.68 8.69 59.99
C GLN A 279 27.45 7.91 60.48
N GLY A 280 26.70 7.32 59.55
CA GLY A 280 25.51 6.51 59.81
C GLY A 280 24.18 7.25 59.69
N GLU A 281 24.18 8.55 59.40
CA GLU A 281 22.99 9.33 59.07
C GLU A 281 22.81 9.47 57.55
N ALA A 282 21.57 9.67 57.10
CA ALA A 282 21.31 9.93 55.69
C ALA A 282 21.59 11.41 55.37
N ALA A 283 22.31 11.68 54.28
CA ALA A 283 22.51 13.04 53.78
C ALA A 283 21.19 13.65 53.29
N ILE A 284 21.02 14.96 53.48
CA ILE A 284 19.79 15.71 53.18
C ILE A 284 20.02 16.77 52.10
N TYR A 285 18.98 17.15 51.36
CA TYR A 285 19.02 18.22 50.35
C TYR A 285 18.37 19.49 50.88
N ARG A 286 19.11 20.61 50.84
CA ARG A 286 18.59 21.92 51.23
C ARG A 286 18.00 22.65 50.03
N PRO A 287 16.89 23.40 50.20
CA PRO A 287 16.34 24.22 49.13
C PRO A 287 17.37 25.21 48.59
N GLY A 288 17.67 25.13 47.29
CA GLY A 288 18.65 25.99 46.60
C GLY A 288 20.07 25.43 46.51
N GLU A 289 20.34 24.24 47.05
CA GLU A 289 21.64 23.56 46.94
C GLU A 289 21.53 22.34 46.02
N CYS A 290 22.53 22.16 45.14
CA CYS A 290 22.59 21.01 44.24
C CYS A 290 22.99 19.72 44.97
N CYS A 291 23.97 19.81 45.87
CA CYS A 291 24.58 18.64 46.48
C CYS A 291 24.00 18.34 47.87
N PRO A 292 23.88 17.05 48.23
CA PRO A 292 23.44 16.67 49.57
C PRO A 292 24.49 17.06 50.60
N VAL A 293 24.03 17.46 51.78
CA VAL A 293 24.87 17.80 52.94
C VAL A 293 24.51 16.90 54.12
N CYS A 294 25.44 16.73 55.05
CA CYS A 294 25.12 16.02 56.28
C CYS A 294 24.17 16.87 57.13
N PRO A 295 23.09 16.28 57.68
CA PRO A 295 22.18 17.00 58.57
C PRO A 295 22.92 17.45 59.83
N LEU A 296 22.52 18.60 60.37
CA LEU A 296 23.09 19.13 61.60
C LEU A 296 22.49 18.41 62.83
N SER A 297 23.33 18.16 63.83
CA SER A 297 22.90 17.72 65.17
C SER A 297 22.32 18.89 65.96
N CYS A 298 21.46 18.59 66.93
CA CYS A 298 20.90 19.57 67.86
C CYS A 298 21.66 19.53 69.18
N ASP A 299 22.17 20.68 69.61
CA ASP A 299 22.91 20.81 70.88
C ASP A 299 21.95 21.33 71.98
N GLU A 300 21.60 20.48 72.94
CA GLU A 300 20.73 20.85 74.06
C GLU A 300 21.52 20.73 75.38
N GLY A 301 22.27 21.78 75.71
CA GLY A 301 23.13 21.81 76.90
C GLY A 301 24.42 20.99 76.72
N ASP A 302 24.57 19.94 77.53
CA ASP A 302 25.74 19.02 77.48
C ASP A 302 25.47 17.78 76.60
N GLU A 303 24.25 17.61 76.10
CA GLU A 303 23.85 16.48 75.24
C GLU A 303 23.66 16.92 73.78
N VAL A 304 24.05 16.03 72.86
CA VAL A 304 23.98 16.25 71.42
C VAL A 304 23.08 15.17 70.82
N TYR A 305 21.98 15.60 70.20
CA TYR A 305 21.01 14.71 69.56
C TYR A 305 21.20 14.71 68.05
N ARG A 306 21.22 13.52 67.46
CA ARG A 306 21.36 13.29 66.03
C ARG A 306 20.09 13.66 65.26
N HIS A 307 20.21 13.80 63.95
CA HIS A 307 19.04 14.05 63.12
C HIS A 307 18.01 12.92 63.27
N LEU A 308 16.73 13.27 63.46
CA LEU A 308 15.59 12.40 63.74
C LEU A 308 15.65 11.67 65.09
N GLU A 309 16.62 11.97 65.93
CA GLU A 309 16.64 11.46 67.29
C GLU A 309 15.54 12.14 68.11
N GLU A 310 14.75 11.32 68.80
CA GLU A 310 13.71 11.76 69.73
C GLU A 310 14.18 11.54 71.16
N TRP A 311 13.97 12.54 72.01
CA TRP A 311 14.25 12.45 73.44
C TRP A 311 13.11 13.02 74.26
N LYS A 312 13.05 12.62 75.53
CA LYS A 312 12.03 13.08 76.47
C LYS A 312 12.68 13.83 77.63
N PRO A 313 12.79 15.17 77.56
CA PRO A 313 13.32 15.98 78.66
C PRO A 313 12.51 15.85 79.96
N SER A 314 11.23 15.53 79.84
CA SER A 314 10.36 15.21 80.98
C SER A 314 9.33 14.16 80.57
N VAL A 315 8.66 13.54 81.55
CA VAL A 315 7.53 12.63 81.30
C VAL A 315 6.37 13.26 80.52
N CYS A 316 6.34 14.60 80.40
CA CYS A 316 5.33 15.37 79.68
C CYS A 316 5.83 16.03 78.38
N THR A 317 7.11 15.89 78.05
CA THR A 317 7.72 16.61 76.92
C THR A 317 8.44 15.63 76.02
N THR A 318 8.11 15.64 74.75
CA THR A 318 8.84 14.90 73.71
C THR A 318 9.47 15.92 72.77
N CYS A 319 10.77 15.81 72.55
CA CYS A 319 11.51 16.64 71.63
C CYS A 319 12.11 15.78 70.53
N SER A 320 12.28 16.35 69.34
CA SER A 320 12.95 15.72 68.21
C SER A 320 13.89 16.72 67.53
N CYS A 321 14.98 16.19 66.96
CA CYS A 321 15.96 17.00 66.24
C CYS A 321 15.75 16.90 64.73
N PHE A 322 15.59 18.03 64.05
CA PHE A 322 15.46 18.10 62.60
C PHE A 322 16.46 19.13 62.02
N ASP A 323 17.51 18.65 61.34
CA ASP A 323 18.60 19.45 60.75
C ASP A 323 19.05 20.64 61.62
N GLY A 324 19.48 20.34 62.85
CA GLY A 324 19.95 21.33 63.83
C GLY A 324 18.85 22.14 64.53
N THR A 325 17.58 21.85 64.24
CA THR A 325 16.42 22.50 64.88
C THR A 325 15.72 21.56 65.84
N THR A 326 15.66 21.92 67.12
CA THR A 326 14.90 21.20 68.15
C THR A 326 13.42 21.57 68.08
N GLY A 327 12.55 20.58 67.88
CA GLY A 327 11.09 20.72 67.99
C GLY A 327 10.56 19.96 69.20
N CYS A 328 9.89 20.63 70.13
CA CYS A 328 9.34 19.99 71.33
C CYS A 328 7.83 20.13 71.42
N GLU A 329 7.16 19.03 71.76
CA GLU A 329 5.75 18.96 72.08
C GLU A 329 5.56 18.71 73.58
N VAL A 330 4.76 19.55 74.24
CA VAL A 330 4.48 19.46 75.68
C VAL A 330 3.02 19.06 75.88
N GLN A 331 2.81 17.92 76.56
CA GLN A 331 1.48 17.45 76.95
C GLN A 331 0.93 18.26 78.13
N SER A 332 -0.27 18.82 77.98
CA SER A 332 -0.99 19.53 79.05
C SER A 332 -1.97 18.62 79.81
N CYS A 333 -1.94 18.65 81.15
CA CYS A 333 -2.82 17.82 81.99
C CYS A 333 -4.17 18.48 82.34
N PRO A 334 -5.27 17.70 82.40
CA PRO A 334 -6.57 18.19 82.84
C PRO A 334 -6.65 18.39 84.36
N VAL A 335 -7.54 19.26 84.82
CA VAL A 335 -7.82 19.48 86.26
C VAL A 335 -8.68 18.33 86.80
N LEU A 336 -8.24 17.67 87.87
CA LEU A 336 -8.88 16.47 88.43
C LEU A 336 -9.89 16.80 89.55
N PRO A 337 -10.95 15.99 89.73
CA PRO A 337 -12.05 16.26 90.67
C PRO A 337 -11.79 15.80 92.12
N CYS A 338 -10.56 15.48 92.51
CA CYS A 338 -10.19 15.06 93.87
C CYS A 338 -9.12 15.98 94.49
N GLU A 339 -9.06 16.03 95.82
CA GLU A 339 -8.01 16.74 96.57
C GLU A 339 -6.62 16.20 96.25
N GLU A 340 -5.61 17.08 96.29
CA GLU A 340 -4.20 16.74 95.97
C GLU A 340 -3.65 15.56 96.77
N THR A 341 -4.13 15.34 97.99
CA THR A 341 -3.72 14.22 98.86
C THR A 341 -4.19 12.85 98.38
N LYS A 342 -5.18 12.80 97.48
CA LYS A 342 -5.71 11.58 96.86
C LYS A 342 -5.30 11.42 95.40
N GLN A 343 -4.41 12.29 94.90
CA GLN A 343 -3.87 12.18 93.56
C GLN A 343 -2.62 11.31 93.57
N ILE A 344 -2.64 10.23 92.80
CA ILE A 344 -1.52 9.33 92.58
C ILE A 344 -0.93 9.59 91.19
N ARG A 345 0.39 9.70 91.10
CA ARG A 345 1.11 9.86 89.83
C ARG A 345 2.16 8.77 89.74
N ALA A 346 2.09 7.95 88.68
CA ALA A 346 3.12 6.96 88.39
C ALA A 346 4.37 7.66 87.81
N ASP A 347 5.56 7.15 88.15
CA ASP A 347 6.85 7.76 87.76
C ASP A 347 7.05 7.88 86.23
N ASP A 348 6.30 7.11 85.44
CA ASP A 348 6.35 7.04 83.98
C ASP A 348 5.20 7.80 83.28
N ARG A 349 4.32 8.50 84.02
CA ARG A 349 3.15 9.20 83.46
C ARG A 349 3.16 10.70 83.69
N CYS A 350 2.76 11.44 82.65
CA CYS A 350 2.67 12.90 82.68
C CYS A 350 1.60 13.42 83.65
N CYS A 351 0.43 12.80 83.69
CA CYS A 351 -0.72 13.30 84.47
C CYS A 351 -1.04 12.40 85.67
N ALA A 352 -1.45 13.02 86.77
CA ALA A 352 -1.91 12.31 87.97
C ALA A 352 -3.35 11.78 87.79
N GLU A 353 -3.75 10.85 88.63
CA GLU A 353 -5.09 10.24 88.69
C GLU A 353 -5.58 10.22 90.15
N CYS A 354 -6.89 10.18 90.40
CA CYS A 354 -7.43 10.10 91.77
C CYS A 354 -7.39 8.65 92.34
N ALA A 355 -7.48 8.49 93.67
CA ALA A 355 -7.71 7.21 94.36
C ALA A 355 -8.94 7.30 95.30
N VAL A 356 -10.03 6.59 94.95
CA VAL A 356 -11.35 6.56 95.60
C VAL A 356 -11.69 5.13 96.10
N ASP A 357 -12.38 4.99 97.23
CA ASP A 357 -12.80 3.69 97.79
C ASP A 357 -14.11 3.18 97.16
N CYS A 358 -14.28 1.87 97.04
CA CYS A 358 -15.38 1.26 96.28
C CYS A 358 -16.51 0.79 97.21
N VAL A 359 -17.74 1.19 96.90
CA VAL A 359 -18.95 0.75 97.62
C VAL A 359 -19.58 -0.43 96.87
N ILE A 360 -19.63 -1.61 97.49
CA ILE A 360 -20.08 -2.85 96.83
C ILE A 360 -21.56 -3.15 97.16
N SER A 361 -22.02 -2.77 98.35
CA SER A 361 -23.44 -2.82 98.76
C SER A 361 -23.71 -1.82 99.88
N GLU A 362 -24.97 -1.66 100.31
CA GLU A 362 -25.36 -0.65 101.32
C GLU A 362 -24.56 -0.74 102.64
N ASP A 363 -24.00 -1.91 102.98
CA ASP A 363 -23.23 -2.15 104.21
C ASP A 363 -21.76 -2.59 103.97
N SER A 364 -21.25 -2.56 102.73
CA SER A 364 -19.91 -3.06 102.40
C SER A 364 -19.12 -2.10 101.52
N VAL A 365 -17.99 -1.61 102.06
CA VAL A 365 -17.03 -0.72 101.40
C VAL A 365 -15.66 -1.37 101.44
N VAL A 366 -15.00 -1.43 100.29
CA VAL A 366 -13.64 -1.99 100.14
C VAL A 366 -12.68 -0.88 99.78
N ALA A 367 -11.55 -0.84 100.48
CA ALA A 367 -10.55 0.21 100.31
C ALA A 367 -9.85 0.09 98.95
N HIS A 368 -9.42 1.21 98.39
CA HIS A 368 -8.64 1.20 97.15
C HIS A 368 -7.38 0.31 97.28
N GLY A 369 -7.26 -0.70 96.41
CA GLY A 369 -6.18 -1.69 96.38
C GLY A 369 -6.49 -3.01 97.10
N GLU A 370 -7.64 -3.15 97.77
CA GLU A 370 -8.06 -4.42 98.36
C GLU A 370 -8.86 -5.30 97.39
N SER A 371 -8.59 -6.61 97.43
CA SER A 371 -9.27 -7.59 96.59
C SER A 371 -10.39 -8.32 97.32
N PHE A 372 -11.51 -8.57 96.63
CA PHE A 372 -12.67 -9.31 97.12
C PHE A 372 -13.25 -10.20 96.02
N SER A 373 -13.93 -11.28 96.39
CA SER A 373 -14.55 -12.21 95.42
C SER A 373 -16.06 -12.29 95.65
N PRO A 374 -16.88 -11.71 94.76
CA PRO A 374 -18.34 -11.72 94.92
C PRO A 374 -18.97 -13.10 94.62
N ASP A 375 -18.30 -13.94 93.83
CA ASP A 375 -18.69 -15.33 93.55
C ASP A 375 -17.44 -16.22 93.35
N VAL A 376 -17.66 -17.51 93.03
CA VAL A 376 -16.60 -18.52 92.91
C VAL A 376 -15.69 -18.31 91.68
N CYS A 377 -16.09 -17.46 90.73
CA CYS A 377 -15.39 -17.22 89.48
C CYS A 377 -14.71 -15.86 89.38
N THR A 378 -15.13 -14.92 90.22
CA THR A 378 -14.80 -13.52 90.04
C THR A 378 -13.91 -13.04 91.18
N THR A 379 -12.77 -12.47 90.82
CA THR A 379 -11.89 -11.78 91.77
C THR A 379 -11.80 -10.32 91.37
N CYS A 380 -12.25 -9.44 92.25
CA CYS A 380 -12.28 -8.01 92.03
C CYS A 380 -11.26 -7.33 92.92
N GLU A 381 -10.70 -6.24 92.41
CA GLU A 381 -9.84 -5.35 93.17
C GLU A 381 -10.43 -3.94 93.12
N CYS A 382 -10.53 -3.28 94.27
CA CYS A 382 -11.06 -1.92 94.29
C CYS A 382 -10.06 -0.93 93.67
N GLN A 383 -10.40 -0.37 92.51
CA GLN A 383 -9.63 0.64 91.81
C GLN A 383 -10.42 1.93 91.64
N ASN A 384 -10.16 2.88 92.54
CA ASN A 384 -10.57 4.26 92.40
C ASN A 384 -12.09 4.48 92.30
N GLY A 385 -12.83 3.94 93.27
CA GLY A 385 -14.28 4.14 93.45
C GLY A 385 -15.12 3.14 92.67
N THR A 386 -14.47 2.41 91.78
CA THR A 386 -15.00 1.30 91.01
C THR A 386 -14.13 0.08 91.27
N TYR A 387 -14.70 -1.11 91.17
CA TYR A 387 -13.89 -2.31 91.33
C TYR A 387 -13.61 -2.91 89.94
N ASP A 388 -12.37 -3.29 89.71
CA ASP A 388 -11.97 -3.98 88.49
C ASP A 388 -11.99 -5.48 88.76
N CYS A 389 -12.97 -6.15 88.15
CA CYS A 389 -13.20 -7.57 88.35
C CYS A 389 -12.54 -8.38 87.25
N LYS A 390 -11.59 -9.22 87.65
CA LYS A 390 -11.11 -10.31 86.81
C LYS A 390 -11.99 -11.51 87.06
N ILE A 391 -12.95 -11.70 86.17
CA ILE A 391 -13.63 -12.98 86.03
C ILE A 391 -12.58 -13.95 85.49
N GLN A 392 -12.42 -15.09 86.15
CA GLN A 392 -11.59 -16.17 85.63
C GLN A 392 -12.17 -16.58 84.27
N VAL A 393 -11.47 -16.22 83.20
CA VAL A 393 -11.83 -16.62 81.86
C VAL A 393 -11.43 -18.08 81.71
N CYS A 394 -12.43 -18.93 81.53
CA CYS A 394 -12.21 -20.35 81.31
C CYS A 394 -11.76 -20.58 79.87
N ASP A 395 -10.76 -21.44 79.69
CA ASP A 395 -10.50 -22.01 78.37
C ASP A 395 -11.74 -22.78 77.92
N ILE A 396 -12.19 -22.55 76.69
CA ILE A 396 -13.33 -23.27 76.13
C ILE A 396 -12.89 -24.73 75.95
N PRO A 397 -13.49 -25.69 76.67
CA PRO A 397 -13.15 -27.10 76.49
C PRO A 397 -13.39 -27.50 75.04
N GLU A 398 -12.54 -28.36 74.46
CA GLU A 398 -12.68 -28.86 73.08
C GLU A 398 -13.85 -29.87 72.92
N CYS A 399 -15.01 -29.54 73.50
CA CYS A 399 -16.29 -30.19 73.27
C CYS A 399 -17.40 -29.12 73.16
N PRO A 400 -18.38 -29.30 72.28
CA PRO A 400 -19.51 -28.40 72.18
C PRO A 400 -20.28 -28.18 73.49
N THR A 401 -20.86 -26.97 73.60
CA THR A 401 -21.40 -26.37 74.84
C THR A 401 -22.47 -27.17 75.57
N TYR A 402 -23.13 -28.11 74.90
CA TYR A 402 -24.22 -28.86 75.51
C TYR A 402 -23.78 -29.91 76.54
N LEU A 403 -22.46 -30.16 76.66
CA LEU A 403 -21.87 -31.23 77.51
C LEU A 403 -20.67 -30.78 78.33
N GLN A 404 -20.51 -29.49 78.31
CA GLN A 404 -19.75 -28.76 79.28
C GLN A 404 -20.54 -28.80 80.59
N VAL A 405 -20.03 -29.52 81.58
CA VAL A 405 -20.61 -29.59 82.92
C VAL A 405 -19.73 -28.83 83.90
N THR A 406 -20.34 -28.04 84.78
CA THR A 406 -19.63 -27.31 85.85
C THR A 406 -19.96 -27.95 87.18
N ARG A 407 -18.95 -28.38 87.93
CA ARG A 407 -19.14 -29.04 89.23
C ARG A 407 -19.29 -28.01 90.34
N ILE A 408 -19.90 -28.41 91.46
CA ILE A 408 -20.09 -27.52 92.61
C ILE A 408 -18.72 -27.07 93.16
N ASN A 409 -18.56 -25.76 93.38
CA ASN A 409 -17.34 -25.05 93.79
C ASN A 409 -16.21 -24.92 92.74
N ASP A 410 -16.45 -25.31 91.49
CA ASP A 410 -15.52 -25.03 90.39
C ASP A 410 -16.01 -23.86 89.55
N CYS A 411 -15.09 -23.00 89.10
CA CYS A 411 -15.45 -21.88 88.24
C CYS A 411 -15.66 -22.31 86.77
N CYS A 412 -14.87 -23.26 86.26
CA CYS A 412 -14.82 -23.57 84.82
C CYS A 412 -15.51 -24.88 84.44
N PRO A 413 -16.23 -24.92 83.31
CA PRO A 413 -16.83 -26.15 82.81
C PRO A 413 -15.79 -27.12 82.23
N VAL A 414 -16.07 -28.42 82.32
CA VAL A 414 -15.26 -29.49 81.71
C VAL A 414 -16.13 -30.41 80.84
N CYS A 415 -15.53 -31.11 79.87
CA CYS A 415 -16.25 -32.05 78.99
C CYS A 415 -16.71 -33.31 79.72
N ALA A 416 -17.91 -33.81 79.39
CA ALA A 416 -18.30 -35.20 79.66
C ALA A 416 -17.67 -36.16 78.62
N ASP A 417 -17.19 -37.34 79.05
CA ASP A 417 -16.31 -38.22 78.26
C ASP A 417 -17.07 -39.16 77.27
N ALA A 418 -17.13 -38.78 75.98
CA ALA A 418 -17.41 -39.54 74.72
C ALA A 418 -18.62 -40.53 74.58
N CYS A 419 -19.11 -40.76 73.34
CA CYS A 419 -20.07 -41.85 73.01
C CYS A 419 -19.41 -42.91 72.10
N LEU A 420 -19.87 -44.17 72.16
CA LEU A 420 -19.39 -45.26 71.29
C LEU A 420 -20.48 -45.65 70.27
N HIS A 421 -20.22 -45.47 68.97
CA HIS A 421 -21.19 -45.79 67.90
C HIS A 421 -20.57 -46.76 66.88
N TYR A 422 -21.18 -47.95 66.74
CA TYR A 422 -20.64 -49.10 65.95
C TYR A 422 -19.16 -49.45 66.20
N GLY A 423 -18.67 -49.21 67.40
CA GLY A 423 -17.30 -49.53 67.82
C GLY A 423 -16.28 -48.41 67.58
N GLU A 424 -16.68 -47.27 67.02
CA GLU A 424 -15.85 -46.05 66.96
C GLU A 424 -16.22 -45.08 68.08
N GLU A 425 -15.19 -44.53 68.72
CA GLU A 425 -15.34 -43.46 69.72
C GLU A 425 -15.66 -42.15 69.02
N ARG A 426 -16.86 -41.65 69.28
CA ARG A 426 -17.36 -40.39 68.76
C ARG A 426 -17.35 -39.37 69.89
N PRO A 427 -16.61 -38.27 69.74
CA PRO A 427 -16.46 -37.30 70.79
C PRO A 427 -17.79 -36.71 71.13
N HIS A 428 -17.89 -36.37 72.40
CA HIS A 428 -19.09 -35.86 72.98
C HIS A 428 -19.55 -34.64 72.16
N SER A 429 -20.83 -34.53 71.79
CA SER A 429 -21.45 -33.54 70.90
C SER A 429 -21.18 -33.57 69.39
N SER A 430 -20.48 -34.58 68.91
CA SER A 430 -20.32 -34.77 67.47
C SER A 430 -21.66 -35.04 66.78
N ARG A 431 -21.83 -34.47 65.58
CA ARG A 431 -22.89 -34.85 64.63
C ARG A 431 -22.23 -35.43 63.40
N TRP A 432 -22.73 -36.56 62.95
CA TRP A 432 -22.23 -37.24 61.77
C TRP A 432 -23.40 -37.81 60.97
N MET A 433 -23.17 -38.03 59.69
CA MET A 433 -24.07 -38.82 58.86
C MET A 433 -23.51 -40.23 58.84
N ASP A 434 -24.28 -41.19 59.34
CA ASP A 434 -23.90 -42.60 59.31
C ASP A 434 -24.03 -43.14 57.87
N ASP A 435 -25.08 -42.67 57.17
CA ASP A 435 -25.25 -42.74 55.73
C ASP A 435 -26.01 -41.49 55.24
N VAL A 436 -26.25 -41.42 53.93
CA VAL A 436 -26.88 -40.28 53.24
C VAL A 436 -28.29 -39.95 53.77
N CYS A 437 -28.93 -40.88 54.49
CA CYS A 437 -30.28 -40.75 55.06
C CYS A 437 -30.34 -40.62 56.58
N THR A 438 -29.24 -40.91 57.27
CA THR A 438 -29.24 -41.13 58.71
C THR A 438 -28.30 -40.15 59.38
N SER A 439 -28.88 -39.17 60.08
CA SER A 439 -28.13 -38.19 60.84
C SER A 439 -28.06 -38.60 62.31
N CYS A 440 -26.85 -38.77 62.80
CA CYS A 440 -26.54 -39.17 64.15
C CYS A 440 -25.89 -38.03 64.93
N SER A 441 -26.12 -38.05 66.24
CA SER A 441 -25.51 -37.11 67.17
C SER A 441 -25.21 -37.79 68.50
N CYS A 442 -24.04 -37.48 69.06
CA CYS A 442 -23.61 -38.00 70.36
C CYS A 442 -23.98 -36.98 71.43
N TYR A 443 -24.87 -37.34 72.35
CA TYR A 443 -25.28 -36.48 73.47
C TYR A 443 -25.25 -37.29 74.77
N ASP A 444 -24.51 -36.78 75.76
CA ASP A 444 -24.27 -37.32 77.10
C ASP A 444 -23.94 -38.83 77.16
N GLY A 445 -23.02 -39.27 76.29
CA GLY A 445 -22.56 -40.67 76.22
C GLY A 445 -23.43 -41.60 75.34
N GLU A 446 -24.56 -41.12 74.81
CA GLU A 446 -25.48 -41.90 73.98
C GLU A 446 -25.56 -41.39 72.53
N SER A 447 -25.54 -42.31 71.56
CA SER A 447 -25.67 -41.97 70.14
C SER A 447 -27.14 -41.93 69.72
N MET A 448 -27.64 -40.75 69.40
CA MET A 448 -29.01 -40.47 68.98
C MET A 448 -29.05 -40.26 67.47
N CYS A 449 -29.60 -41.25 66.76
CA CYS A 449 -29.69 -41.26 65.29
C CYS A 449 -31.14 -41.11 64.82
N VAL A 450 -31.32 -40.27 63.80
CA VAL A 450 -32.60 -40.03 63.17
C VAL A 450 -32.47 -40.36 61.69
N VAL A 451 -33.25 -41.35 61.26
CA VAL A 451 -33.35 -41.75 59.85
C VAL A 451 -34.50 -40.96 59.22
N GLU A 452 -34.22 -40.22 58.16
CA GLU A 452 -35.26 -39.57 57.38
C GLU A 452 -36.10 -40.64 56.64
N SER A 453 -37.43 -40.58 56.77
CA SER A 453 -38.34 -41.54 56.15
C SER A 453 -39.08 -40.90 54.98
N CYS A 454 -38.84 -41.44 53.79
CA CYS A 454 -39.34 -40.86 52.54
C CYS A 454 -40.83 -41.10 52.34
N GLN A 455 -41.51 -40.10 51.81
CA GLN A 455 -42.91 -40.19 51.42
C GLN A 455 -43.05 -41.00 50.13
N SER A 456 -44.08 -41.84 50.02
CA SER A 456 -44.27 -42.74 48.87
C SER A 456 -44.51 -41.95 47.57
N LEU A 457 -43.67 -42.21 46.56
CA LEU A 457 -43.75 -41.56 45.25
C LEU A 457 -44.82 -42.20 44.36
N LEU A 458 -45.51 -41.38 43.55
CA LEU A 458 -46.62 -41.79 42.68
C LEU A 458 -46.18 -42.27 41.28
N CYS A 459 -44.88 -42.33 40.99
CA CYS A 459 -44.31 -42.76 39.71
C CYS A 459 -43.79 -44.22 39.76
N PRO A 460 -43.69 -44.92 38.60
CA PRO A 460 -43.18 -46.28 38.55
C PRO A 460 -41.69 -46.37 38.95
N PRO A 461 -41.23 -47.49 39.54
CA PRO A 461 -39.86 -47.65 40.04
C PRO A 461 -38.75 -47.45 39.01
N SER A 462 -39.05 -47.60 37.72
CA SER A 462 -38.13 -47.35 36.60
C SER A 462 -37.78 -45.87 36.41
N SER A 463 -38.58 -44.97 36.99
CA SER A 463 -38.49 -43.52 36.85
C SER A 463 -38.09 -42.84 38.17
N HIS A 464 -37.56 -43.64 39.10
CA HIS A 464 -37.02 -43.16 40.37
C HIS A 464 -35.55 -42.84 40.13
N ILE A 465 -35.16 -41.59 40.41
CA ILE A 465 -33.77 -41.20 40.36
C ILE A 465 -33.30 -40.99 41.79
N GLN A 466 -32.21 -41.69 42.13
CA GLN A 466 -31.57 -41.63 43.42
C GLN A 466 -30.21 -40.96 43.23
N ASP A 467 -30.04 -39.79 43.84
CA ASP A 467 -28.77 -39.08 43.89
C ASP A 467 -27.98 -39.64 45.08
N ASP A 468 -26.72 -40.02 44.87
CA ASP A 468 -25.84 -40.59 45.90
C ASP A 468 -25.64 -39.64 47.09
N ASN A 469 -25.96 -38.35 46.94
CA ASN A 469 -25.88 -37.34 48.01
C ASN A 469 -27.24 -36.93 48.59
N LYS A 470 -28.36 -37.55 48.20
CA LYS A 470 -29.68 -37.27 48.77
C LYS A 470 -30.36 -38.53 49.30
N CYS A 471 -31.03 -38.38 50.45
CA CYS A 471 -31.68 -39.49 51.10
C CYS A 471 -32.85 -40.08 50.30
N CYS A 472 -33.76 -39.22 49.80
CA CYS A 472 -34.99 -39.67 49.18
C CYS A 472 -34.92 -39.61 47.65
N PRO A 473 -35.36 -40.68 46.94
CA PRO A 473 -35.46 -40.64 45.50
C PRO A 473 -36.52 -39.63 45.07
N GLU A 474 -36.35 -39.05 43.90
CA GLU A 474 -37.31 -38.14 43.27
C GLU A 474 -37.87 -38.81 42.00
N CYS A 475 -39.11 -38.47 41.63
CA CYS A 475 -39.66 -38.91 40.35
C CYS A 475 -39.06 -38.07 39.24
N ALA A 476 -38.48 -38.70 38.22
CA ALA A 476 -38.16 -38.02 36.99
C ALA A 476 -38.68 -38.80 35.80
N GLN A 477 -39.41 -38.12 34.93
CA GLN A 477 -40.05 -38.71 33.78
C GLN A 477 -39.13 -38.63 32.56
N ASP A 478 -38.99 -39.75 31.83
CA ASP A 478 -38.24 -39.79 30.57
C ASP A 478 -39.03 -39.10 29.45
N CYS A 479 -38.31 -38.55 28.47
CA CYS A 479 -38.91 -37.83 27.36
C CYS A 479 -39.06 -38.76 26.16
N THR A 480 -40.25 -38.82 25.58
CA THR A 480 -40.49 -39.55 24.32
C THR A 480 -40.44 -38.59 23.15
N LEU A 481 -39.49 -38.81 22.24
CA LEU A 481 -39.37 -38.08 20.98
C LEU A 481 -40.42 -38.57 19.99
N THR A 482 -40.68 -37.76 18.95
CA THR A 482 -41.72 -38.03 17.95
C THR A 482 -41.50 -39.28 17.10
N ASP A 483 -40.30 -39.86 17.13
CA ASP A 483 -39.92 -41.10 16.45
C ASP A 483 -39.96 -42.33 17.40
N ASP A 484 -40.67 -42.21 18.52
CA ASP A 484 -40.78 -43.20 19.61
C ASP A 484 -39.45 -43.53 20.31
N THR A 485 -38.41 -42.72 20.10
CA THR A 485 -37.16 -42.84 20.86
C THR A 485 -37.35 -42.29 22.28
N VAL A 486 -37.00 -43.08 23.29
CA VAL A 486 -37.06 -42.67 24.70
C VAL A 486 -35.69 -42.13 25.11
N VAL A 487 -35.64 -40.86 25.54
CA VAL A 487 -34.45 -40.22 26.07
C VAL A 487 -34.58 -40.10 27.58
N VAL A 488 -33.56 -40.58 28.29
CA VAL A 488 -33.59 -40.66 29.75
C VAL A 488 -33.52 -39.25 30.34
N HIS A 489 -34.25 -39.02 31.44
CA HIS A 489 -34.16 -37.75 32.15
C HIS A 489 -32.71 -37.36 32.50
N GLY A 490 -32.34 -36.12 32.21
CA GLY A 490 -31.00 -35.56 32.42
C GLY A 490 -30.05 -35.76 31.23
N GLU A 491 -30.41 -36.60 30.26
CA GLU A 491 -29.60 -36.80 29.06
C GLU A 491 -29.79 -35.62 28.08
N SER A 492 -28.67 -35.10 27.58
CA SER A 492 -28.62 -33.99 26.63
C SER A 492 -28.19 -34.49 25.25
N TRP A 493 -28.88 -34.04 24.21
CA TRP A 493 -28.54 -34.36 22.83
C TRP A 493 -28.59 -33.13 21.93
N THR A 494 -27.84 -33.19 20.85
CA THR A 494 -27.91 -32.21 19.76
C THR A 494 -28.93 -32.71 18.74
N GLN A 495 -30.02 -31.97 18.55
CA GLN A 495 -30.97 -32.26 17.48
C GLN A 495 -30.39 -31.86 16.12
N ASP A 496 -29.63 -30.77 16.09
CA ASP A 496 -28.79 -30.32 14.97
C ASP A 496 -27.62 -29.49 15.52
N VAL A 497 -26.80 -28.89 14.63
CA VAL A 497 -25.61 -28.11 15.01
C VAL A 497 -25.96 -26.87 15.87
N CYS A 498 -27.23 -26.45 15.90
CA CYS A 498 -27.72 -25.25 16.58
C CYS A 498 -28.63 -25.51 17.77
N THR A 499 -29.22 -26.69 17.85
CA THR A 499 -30.28 -26.99 18.82
C THR A 499 -29.81 -28.08 19.76
N ASN A 500 -29.64 -27.69 21.02
CA ASN A 500 -29.31 -28.58 22.11
C ASN A 500 -30.55 -28.77 22.96
N CYS A 501 -30.86 -30.01 23.24
CA CYS A 501 -32.02 -30.38 24.04
C CYS A 501 -31.56 -31.14 25.27
N VAL A 502 -32.25 -30.93 26.38
CA VAL A 502 -32.11 -31.74 27.58
C VAL A 502 -33.47 -32.29 27.98
N CYS A 503 -33.51 -33.57 28.32
CA CYS A 503 -34.74 -34.15 28.84
C CYS A 503 -34.91 -33.76 30.30
N GLN A 504 -35.88 -32.89 30.59
CA GLN A 504 -36.25 -32.53 31.96
C GLN A 504 -37.71 -32.92 32.26
N ASN A 505 -37.85 -33.96 33.07
CA ASN A 505 -39.07 -34.45 33.67
C ASN A 505 -40.24 -34.63 32.69
N GLY A 506 -40.02 -35.38 31.61
CA GLY A 506 -41.03 -35.76 30.62
C GLY A 506 -41.20 -34.76 29.48
N THR A 507 -40.52 -33.61 29.56
CA THR A 507 -40.47 -32.60 28.51
C THR A 507 -39.04 -32.35 28.10
N PHE A 508 -38.81 -32.18 26.80
CA PHE A 508 -37.51 -31.75 26.32
C PHE A 508 -37.47 -30.23 26.34
N ASP A 509 -36.51 -29.68 27.06
CA ASP A 509 -36.21 -28.25 27.01
C ASP A 509 -35.09 -28.07 25.99
N CYS A 510 -35.48 -27.62 24.80
CA CYS A 510 -34.58 -27.39 23.68
C CYS A 510 -34.25 -25.92 23.60
N PHE A 511 -32.97 -25.60 23.70
CA PHE A 511 -32.48 -24.29 23.33
C PHE A 511 -31.89 -24.35 21.93
N THR A 512 -32.50 -23.62 21.02
CA THR A 512 -31.90 -23.31 19.73
C THR A 512 -31.10 -22.03 19.91
N GLU A 513 -29.80 -22.09 19.64
CA GLU A 513 -28.97 -20.90 19.59
C GLU A 513 -29.53 -19.94 18.53
N VAL A 514 -30.00 -18.78 18.97
CA VAL A 514 -30.52 -17.74 18.08
C VAL A 514 -29.33 -16.88 17.66
N CYS A 515 -28.97 -16.94 16.39
CA CYS A 515 -27.85 -16.17 15.86
C CYS A 515 -28.20 -14.70 15.77
N ASP A 516 -27.27 -13.86 16.21
CA ASP A 516 -27.38 -12.42 16.05
C ASP A 516 -27.40 -12.03 14.56
N THR A 517 -28.14 -10.97 14.23
CA THR A 517 -28.12 -10.40 12.88
C THR A 517 -26.76 -9.77 12.62
N LEU A 518 -25.95 -10.42 11.79
CA LEU A 518 -24.64 -9.92 11.41
C LEU A 518 -24.75 -8.75 10.42
N GLU A 519 -23.99 -7.69 10.67
CA GLU A 519 -23.96 -6.49 9.82
C GLU A 519 -23.12 -6.66 8.55
N CYS A 520 -22.41 -7.79 8.40
CA CYS A 520 -21.58 -8.07 7.23
C CYS A 520 -22.36 -8.73 6.07
N PRO A 521 -22.02 -8.41 4.80
CA PRO A 521 -22.56 -9.05 3.60
C PRO A 521 -22.50 -10.59 3.61
N LEU A 522 -23.45 -11.24 2.91
CA LEU A 522 -23.63 -12.70 2.94
C LEU A 522 -22.38 -13.49 2.46
N ASP A 523 -21.54 -12.88 1.64
CA ASP A 523 -20.29 -13.42 1.10
C ASP A 523 -19.10 -13.34 2.07
N GLN A 524 -19.23 -12.58 3.16
CA GLN A 524 -18.22 -12.44 4.23
C GLN A 524 -18.58 -13.26 5.49
N GLN A 525 -19.75 -13.90 5.49
CA GLN A 525 -20.20 -14.75 6.59
C GLN A 525 -19.62 -16.15 6.44
N VAL A 526 -18.82 -16.57 7.42
CA VAL A 526 -18.20 -17.90 7.44
C VAL A 526 -18.75 -18.74 8.58
N THR A 527 -19.17 -19.96 8.28
CA THR A 527 -19.58 -20.95 9.29
C THR A 527 -18.48 -22.01 9.39
N LYS A 528 -17.79 -22.06 10.52
CA LYS A 528 -16.77 -23.10 10.77
C LYS A 528 -17.45 -24.46 11.00
N PRO A 529 -16.77 -25.59 10.71
CA PRO A 529 -17.30 -26.92 11.04
C PRO A 529 -17.63 -27.00 12.54
N TYR A 530 -18.81 -27.55 12.86
CA TYR A 530 -19.33 -27.71 14.22
C TYR A 530 -19.83 -26.45 14.94
N ASN A 531 -19.89 -25.29 14.26
CA ASN A 531 -20.51 -24.07 14.80
C ASN A 531 -21.93 -23.86 14.26
N CYS A 532 -22.84 -23.46 15.14
CA CYS A 532 -24.21 -23.11 14.77
C CYS A 532 -24.27 -21.81 13.95
N CYS A 533 -23.72 -20.73 14.50
CA CYS A 533 -23.85 -19.40 13.91
C CYS A 533 -22.70 -19.09 12.94
N ALA A 534 -23.07 -18.49 11.82
CA ALA A 534 -22.08 -17.82 10.98
C ALA A 534 -21.43 -16.70 11.79
N GLN A 535 -20.16 -16.43 11.51
CA GLN A 535 -19.44 -15.30 12.07
C GLN A 535 -18.95 -14.44 10.91
N CYS A 536 -18.93 -13.12 11.09
CA CYS A 536 -18.17 -12.28 10.19
C CYS A 536 -16.70 -12.67 10.34
N ALA A 537 -15.98 -12.83 9.23
CA ALA A 537 -14.54 -13.05 9.31
C ALA A 537 -13.89 -11.91 10.11
N GLU A 538 -13.07 -12.23 11.13
CA GLU A 538 -12.27 -11.22 11.81
C GLU A 538 -11.13 -10.82 10.89
N GLY A 539 -11.36 -9.75 10.15
CA GLY A 539 -10.50 -9.31 9.08
C GLY A 539 -11.03 -9.70 7.70
N CYS A 540 -10.20 -9.53 6.69
CA CYS A 540 -10.59 -9.64 5.29
C CYS A 540 -10.12 -10.98 4.74
N LEU A 541 -11.02 -11.74 4.13
CA LEU A 541 -10.70 -13.03 3.52
C LEU A 541 -10.26 -12.82 2.06
N TYR A 542 -8.98 -13.01 1.77
CA TYR A 542 -8.43 -12.86 0.42
C TYR A 542 -7.64 -14.12 0.01
N ASP A 543 -8.05 -14.76 -1.08
CA ASP A 543 -7.50 -16.02 -1.62
C ASP A 543 -7.35 -17.17 -0.58
N GLY A 544 -8.34 -17.29 0.33
CA GLY A 544 -8.34 -18.32 1.37
C GLY A 544 -7.46 -18.02 2.58
N VAL A 545 -6.84 -16.84 2.63
CA VAL A 545 -6.03 -16.35 3.77
C VAL A 545 -6.77 -15.21 4.47
N VAL A 546 -6.77 -15.25 5.81
CA VAL A 546 -7.41 -14.23 6.64
C VAL A 546 -6.38 -13.15 7.00
N TYR A 547 -6.67 -11.90 6.63
CA TYR A 547 -5.86 -10.73 6.92
C TYR A 547 -6.52 -9.90 8.01
N ASN A 548 -5.83 -9.70 9.14
CA ASN A 548 -6.37 -8.94 10.29
C ASN A 548 -6.71 -7.49 9.91
N HIS A 549 -7.57 -6.84 10.70
CA HIS A 549 -7.84 -5.40 10.56
C HIS A 549 -6.54 -4.57 10.55
N GLN A 550 -6.46 -3.58 9.64
CA GLN A 550 -5.29 -2.76 9.31
C GLN A 550 -4.12 -3.51 8.63
N SER A 551 -4.28 -4.79 8.31
CA SER A 551 -3.29 -5.49 7.51
C SER A 551 -3.31 -4.93 6.09
N GLU A 552 -2.13 -4.57 5.60
CA GLU A 552 -1.89 -4.25 4.20
C GLU A 552 -1.14 -5.42 3.56
N TRP A 553 -1.62 -5.89 2.42
CA TRP A 553 -0.96 -6.94 1.65
C TRP A 553 -0.94 -6.59 0.17
N SER A 554 0.07 -7.12 -0.51
CA SER A 554 0.27 -6.94 -1.95
C SER A 554 0.14 -8.28 -2.67
N PRO A 555 -1.03 -8.61 -3.25
CA PRO A 555 -1.22 -9.85 -4.01
C PRO A 555 -0.26 -9.98 -5.20
N ASP A 556 0.16 -8.85 -5.76
CA ASP A 556 1.17 -8.72 -6.80
C ASP A 556 1.88 -7.37 -6.68
N ALA A 557 2.89 -7.12 -7.51
CA ALA A 557 3.66 -5.88 -7.49
C ALA A 557 2.81 -4.61 -7.70
N CYS A 558 1.57 -4.72 -8.22
CA CYS A 558 0.72 -3.62 -8.65
C CYS A 558 -0.58 -3.44 -7.87
N THR A 559 -0.87 -4.30 -6.91
CA THR A 559 -2.12 -4.29 -6.16
C THR A 559 -1.79 -4.17 -4.70
N ILE A 560 -2.34 -3.17 -4.03
CA ILE A 560 -2.23 -2.98 -2.58
C ILE A 560 -3.64 -3.08 -2.01
N CYS A 561 -3.84 -4.09 -1.17
CA CYS A 561 -5.08 -4.31 -0.46
C CYS A 561 -4.87 -4.01 1.01
N SER A 562 -5.78 -3.23 1.59
CA SER A 562 -5.81 -2.99 3.03
C SER A 562 -7.13 -3.53 3.59
N CYS A 563 -7.07 -4.19 4.74
CA CYS A 563 -8.28 -4.62 5.44
C CYS A 563 -8.73 -3.52 6.40
N HIS A 564 -9.90 -2.94 6.16
CA HIS A 564 -10.50 -1.96 7.07
C HIS A 564 -11.87 -2.47 7.51
N ASP A 565 -12.02 -2.73 8.81
CA ASP A 565 -13.23 -3.26 9.44
C ASP A 565 -13.94 -4.40 8.69
N GLY A 566 -13.16 -5.38 8.18
CA GLY A 566 -13.69 -6.55 7.46
C GLY A 566 -13.98 -6.31 5.97
N GLU A 567 -13.77 -5.11 5.46
CA GLU A 567 -13.88 -4.77 4.03
C GLU A 567 -12.49 -4.71 3.38
N GLU A 568 -12.28 -5.53 2.33
CA GLU A 568 -11.07 -5.47 1.53
C GLU A 568 -11.08 -4.23 0.62
N ARG A 569 -10.17 -3.30 0.89
CA ARG A 569 -9.96 -2.12 0.05
C ARG A 569 -8.71 -2.34 -0.78
N CYS A 570 -8.90 -2.93 -1.94
CA CYS A 570 -7.85 -3.11 -2.92
C CYS A 570 -7.79 -1.90 -3.86
N SER A 571 -6.63 -1.28 -3.89
CA SER A 571 -6.28 -0.28 -4.89
C SER A 571 -5.28 -0.90 -5.87
N THR A 572 -5.54 -0.74 -7.16
CA THR A 572 -4.57 -1.08 -8.19
C THR A 572 -3.78 0.17 -8.52
N ILE A 573 -2.45 0.06 -8.45
CA ILE A 573 -1.55 1.15 -8.81
C ILE A 573 -1.69 1.37 -10.31
N GLN A 574 -2.38 2.46 -10.68
CA GLN A 574 -2.51 2.88 -12.07
C GLN A 574 -1.29 3.73 -12.44
N CYS A 575 -0.31 3.10 -13.07
CA CYS A 575 0.89 3.81 -13.51
C CYS A 575 0.52 4.74 -14.68
N THR A 576 0.78 6.03 -14.52
CA THR A 576 0.86 6.92 -15.68
C THR A 576 2.21 6.64 -16.35
N PRO A 577 2.26 6.15 -17.60
CA PRO A 577 3.54 5.82 -18.24
C PRO A 577 4.45 7.04 -18.24
N PRO A 578 5.63 7.00 -17.60
CA PRO A 578 6.51 8.16 -17.56
C PRO A 578 7.00 8.45 -18.97
N ARG A 579 6.93 9.72 -19.39
CA ARG A 579 7.52 10.16 -20.66
C ARG A 579 9.02 10.26 -20.46
N CYS A 580 9.72 9.16 -20.73
CA CYS A 580 11.17 9.17 -20.77
C CYS A 580 11.64 10.06 -21.93
N GLY A 581 12.69 10.86 -21.67
CA GLY A 581 13.40 11.56 -22.74
C GLY A 581 14.03 10.57 -23.72
N PRO A 582 14.44 11.02 -24.91
CA PRO A 582 14.98 10.16 -25.98
C PRO A 582 16.16 9.27 -25.54
N ASP A 583 16.89 9.65 -24.49
CA ASP A 583 18.09 8.94 -23.99
C ASP A 583 17.86 8.08 -22.73
N ARG A 584 16.59 7.89 -22.33
CA ARG A 584 16.23 7.14 -21.12
C ARG A 584 15.39 5.90 -21.45
N ARG A 585 15.86 4.75 -20.97
CA ARG A 585 15.21 3.44 -20.98
C ARG A 585 14.13 3.33 -19.90
N LEU A 586 13.01 2.74 -20.26
CA LEU A 586 11.94 2.38 -19.34
C LEU A 586 12.27 1.02 -18.70
N LEU A 587 12.44 0.97 -17.38
CA LEU A 587 12.75 -0.24 -16.61
C LEU A 587 11.70 -0.48 -15.53
N THR A 588 11.42 -1.74 -15.21
CA THR A 588 10.64 -2.12 -14.03
C THR A 588 11.52 -3.00 -13.15
N ARG A 589 11.75 -2.62 -11.89
CA ARG A 589 12.52 -3.44 -10.94
C ARG A 589 11.70 -4.66 -10.54
N GLU A 590 12.38 -5.76 -10.25
CA GLU A 590 11.75 -6.97 -9.74
C GLU A 590 11.05 -6.66 -8.40
N GLY A 591 9.72 -6.78 -8.36
CA GLY A 591 8.89 -6.44 -7.21
C GLY A 591 8.21 -5.06 -7.23
N GLU A 592 8.48 -4.19 -8.21
CA GLU A 592 7.83 -2.86 -8.32
C GLU A 592 6.73 -2.83 -9.40
N CYS A 593 5.61 -2.16 -9.14
CA CYS A 593 4.53 -2.02 -10.13
C CYS A 593 4.94 -1.15 -11.32
N CYS A 594 5.44 0.05 -11.02
CA CYS A 594 5.50 1.11 -12.00
C CYS A 594 6.89 1.21 -12.63
N PRO A 595 6.94 1.36 -13.97
CA PRO A 595 8.21 1.54 -14.64
C PRO A 595 8.82 2.92 -14.33
N PHE A 596 10.15 2.99 -14.31
CA PHE A 596 10.94 4.22 -14.14
C PHE A 596 11.87 4.45 -15.33
N CYS A 597 12.29 5.70 -15.54
CA CYS A 597 13.24 6.07 -16.58
C CYS A 597 14.68 5.97 -16.04
N SER A 598 15.47 5.04 -16.57
CA SER A 598 16.92 4.90 -16.36
C SER A 598 17.67 5.31 -17.61
N GLU A 599 18.94 5.73 -17.54
CA GLU A 599 19.73 6.00 -18.74
C GLU A 599 19.96 4.70 -19.54
N GLY A 600 19.77 4.74 -20.87
CA GLY A 600 19.97 3.58 -21.76
C GLY A 600 19.48 3.80 -23.19
N GLU A 601 20.26 3.33 -24.17
CA GLU A 601 20.04 3.54 -25.61
C GLU A 601 18.77 2.83 -26.13
N ALA A 602 17.95 3.55 -26.90
CA ALA A 602 16.75 3.04 -27.56
C ALA A 602 16.97 2.87 -29.06
N ALA A 603 16.57 1.72 -29.62
CA ALA A 603 16.70 1.42 -31.05
C ALA A 603 15.31 1.37 -31.72
N TYR A 604 15.11 2.23 -32.73
CA TYR A 604 13.91 2.22 -33.56
C TYR A 604 14.15 1.37 -34.81
N VAL A 605 13.32 0.35 -34.98
CA VAL A 605 13.39 -0.57 -36.11
C VAL A 605 12.33 -0.17 -37.12
N ARG A 606 12.79 0.30 -38.29
CA ARG A 606 11.93 0.67 -39.41
C ARG A 606 12.02 -0.35 -40.53
N SER A 607 10.93 -1.07 -40.80
CA SER A 607 10.87 -1.97 -41.97
C SER A 607 10.38 -1.22 -43.20
N THR A 608 11.18 -1.22 -44.28
CA THR A 608 10.89 -0.50 -45.53
C THR A 608 10.20 -1.38 -46.58
N MET A 609 10.37 -2.72 -46.50
CA MET A 609 9.76 -3.65 -47.44
C MET A 609 9.53 -5.04 -46.85
N ILE A 610 8.38 -5.66 -47.17
CA ILE A 610 8.07 -7.07 -46.91
C ILE A 610 7.85 -7.78 -48.25
N LYS A 611 8.54 -8.91 -48.49
CA LYS A 611 8.41 -9.69 -49.73
C LYS A 611 8.06 -11.16 -49.45
N ILE A 612 6.92 -11.60 -49.97
CA ILE A 612 6.47 -13.00 -49.93
C ILE A 612 7.00 -13.74 -51.17
N LYS A 613 7.66 -14.88 -50.98
CA LYS A 613 8.11 -15.77 -52.07
C LYS A 613 7.42 -17.14 -51.97
N PHE A 614 6.73 -17.54 -53.03
CA PHE A 614 6.19 -18.90 -53.15
C PHE A 614 7.20 -19.82 -53.82
N ASN A 615 7.29 -21.05 -53.32
CA ASN A 615 8.05 -22.10 -54.00
C ASN A 615 7.21 -22.64 -55.16
N GLY A 616 7.83 -23.08 -56.27
CA GLY A 616 7.11 -23.58 -57.45
C GLY A 616 6.18 -24.80 -57.22
N LYS A 617 6.19 -25.38 -56.01
CA LYS A 617 5.31 -26.48 -55.57
C LYS A 617 4.20 -26.04 -54.61
N SER A 618 4.11 -24.76 -54.25
CA SER A 618 3.13 -24.23 -53.28
C SER A 618 1.71 -24.25 -53.85
N LYS A 619 0.97 -25.34 -53.55
CA LYS A 619 -0.44 -25.52 -53.94
C LYS A 619 -1.34 -25.62 -52.70
N LEU A 620 -2.36 -24.78 -52.62
CA LEU A 620 -3.38 -24.85 -51.56
C LEU A 620 -4.46 -25.88 -51.95
N LYS A 621 -4.44 -27.06 -51.33
CA LYS A 621 -5.43 -28.13 -51.57
C LYS A 621 -6.46 -28.17 -50.44
N LEU A 622 -7.67 -27.67 -50.69
CA LEU A 622 -8.73 -27.56 -49.66
C LEU A 622 -9.40 -28.89 -49.30
N GLU A 623 -8.98 -29.97 -49.94
CA GLU A 623 -9.51 -31.32 -49.76
C GLU A 623 -9.23 -31.96 -48.40
N LYS A 624 -8.25 -31.42 -47.66
CA LYS A 624 -7.78 -31.95 -46.36
C LYS A 624 -8.39 -31.12 -45.22
N LYS A 625 -8.77 -31.78 -44.10
CA LYS A 625 -9.26 -31.08 -42.88
C LYS A 625 -8.30 -29.98 -42.37
N LYS A 626 -7.00 -30.07 -42.69
CA LYS A 626 -5.96 -29.07 -42.40
C LYS A 626 -5.00 -28.95 -43.59
N PRO A 627 -5.25 -28.09 -44.58
CA PRO A 627 -4.33 -27.88 -45.70
C PRO A 627 -2.97 -27.38 -45.20
N LYS A 628 -1.89 -27.97 -45.73
CA LYS A 628 -0.51 -27.50 -45.52
C LYS A 628 -0.14 -26.54 -46.64
N PHE A 629 0.46 -25.41 -46.30
CA PHE A 629 0.89 -24.40 -47.25
C PHE A 629 2.25 -23.83 -46.85
N GLN A 630 3.09 -23.47 -47.83
CA GLN A 630 4.48 -23.05 -47.60
C GLN A 630 4.83 -21.82 -48.43
N PHE A 631 5.58 -20.91 -47.83
CA PHE A 631 6.13 -19.71 -48.44
C PHE A 631 7.40 -19.31 -47.68
N SER A 632 8.20 -18.42 -48.25
CA SER A 632 9.34 -17.79 -47.57
C SER A 632 9.11 -16.28 -47.49
N LEU A 633 9.64 -15.64 -46.44
CA LEU A 633 9.49 -14.21 -46.20
C LEU A 633 10.86 -13.54 -46.11
N ILE A 634 10.99 -12.39 -46.76
CA ILE A 634 12.16 -11.50 -46.63
C ILE A 634 11.65 -10.14 -46.16
N VAL A 635 12.24 -9.62 -45.09
CA VAL A 635 11.97 -8.28 -44.56
C VAL A 635 13.23 -7.43 -44.75
N VAL A 636 13.05 -6.21 -45.25
CA VAL A 636 14.13 -5.22 -45.45
C VAL A 636 13.90 -4.08 -44.46
N PHE A 637 14.96 -3.67 -43.79
CA PHE A 637 14.98 -2.59 -42.80
C PHE A 637 15.78 -1.40 -43.34
N ASP A 638 15.60 -0.23 -42.71
CA ASP A 638 16.37 0.98 -42.99
C ASP A 638 17.87 0.78 -42.66
N ASP A 639 18.74 1.51 -43.33
CA ASP A 639 20.21 1.45 -43.13
C ASP A 639 20.62 2.11 -41.80
N SER A 640 19.70 2.81 -41.13
CA SER A 640 19.87 3.40 -39.80
C SER A 640 19.74 2.41 -38.64
N VAL A 641 19.43 1.14 -38.91
CA VAL A 641 19.22 0.14 -37.85
C VAL A 641 20.56 -0.49 -37.43
N THR A 642 20.85 -0.42 -36.13
CA THR A 642 22.00 -1.06 -35.48
C THR A 642 21.82 -2.58 -35.39
N ASP A 643 22.89 -3.30 -35.05
CA ASP A 643 22.81 -4.75 -34.82
C ASP A 643 21.90 -5.05 -33.63
N ILE A 644 20.93 -5.95 -33.82
CA ILE A 644 19.95 -6.35 -32.82
C ILE A 644 20.02 -7.86 -32.64
N THR A 645 20.40 -8.27 -31.43
CA THR A 645 20.38 -9.67 -30.97
C THR A 645 19.38 -9.84 -29.83
N GLY A 646 18.99 -11.08 -29.55
CA GLY A 646 18.08 -11.40 -28.46
C GLY A 646 17.14 -12.56 -28.77
N THR A 647 16.12 -12.72 -27.94
CA THR A 647 15.15 -13.81 -28.03
C THR A 647 13.73 -13.29 -28.22
N ASN A 648 12.91 -14.08 -28.93
CA ASN A 648 11.48 -13.76 -29.14
C ASN A 648 11.25 -12.35 -29.74
N LEU A 649 12.10 -11.91 -30.66
CA LEU A 649 12.09 -10.55 -31.20
C LEU A 649 10.91 -10.30 -32.16
N TRP A 650 10.65 -11.24 -33.08
CA TRP A 650 9.77 -11.02 -34.23
C TRP A 650 8.42 -11.74 -34.17
N LYS A 651 7.37 -11.03 -34.58
CA LYS A 651 6.00 -11.54 -34.73
C LYS A 651 5.57 -11.53 -36.19
N LEU A 652 5.11 -12.68 -36.69
CA LEU A 652 4.55 -12.79 -38.03
C LEU A 652 3.12 -13.32 -37.97
N SER A 653 2.14 -12.45 -38.18
CA SER A 653 0.75 -12.86 -38.36
C SER A 653 0.47 -13.14 -39.82
N VAL A 654 -0.27 -14.22 -40.13
CA VAL A 654 -0.54 -14.67 -41.51
C VAL A 654 -2.00 -15.04 -41.67
N TRP A 655 -2.65 -14.57 -42.73
CA TRP A 655 -4.03 -14.91 -43.05
C TRP A 655 -4.27 -14.97 -44.55
N PHE A 656 -5.39 -15.56 -44.96
CA PHE A 656 -5.87 -15.48 -46.33
C PHE A 656 -6.92 -14.38 -46.47
N SER A 657 -6.96 -13.79 -47.66
CA SER A 657 -7.91 -12.75 -48.05
C SER A 657 -8.46 -13.03 -49.45
N SER A 658 -9.65 -12.50 -49.76
CA SER A 658 -10.15 -12.47 -51.13
C SER A 658 -9.77 -11.20 -51.88
N ASP A 659 -9.28 -10.18 -51.19
CA ASP A 659 -8.85 -8.88 -51.75
C ASP A 659 -7.35 -8.63 -51.54
N LYS A 660 -6.79 -7.74 -52.38
CA LYS A 660 -5.35 -7.42 -52.38
C LYS A 660 -4.90 -6.57 -51.18
N LEU A 661 -5.82 -5.99 -50.42
CA LEU A 661 -5.54 -5.15 -49.25
C LEU A 661 -5.51 -5.98 -47.95
N GLY A 662 -6.04 -7.20 -47.99
CA GLY A 662 -6.04 -8.11 -46.84
C GLY A 662 -7.19 -7.90 -45.87
N THR A 663 -8.22 -7.12 -46.25
CA THR A 663 -9.24 -6.62 -45.32
C THR A 663 -10.17 -7.71 -44.78
N ASN A 664 -10.34 -8.81 -45.51
CA ASN A 664 -11.25 -9.87 -45.11
C ASN A 664 -10.52 -11.14 -44.67
N GLU A 665 -10.01 -11.07 -43.44
CA GLU A 665 -9.17 -12.09 -42.84
C GLU A 665 -9.86 -13.47 -42.75
N ARG A 666 -9.14 -14.51 -43.20
CA ARG A 666 -9.60 -15.90 -43.16
C ARG A 666 -8.46 -16.81 -42.75
N ALA A 667 -8.77 -17.75 -41.84
CA ALA A 667 -7.80 -18.71 -41.33
C ALA A 667 -6.49 -18.04 -40.87
N ARG A 668 -6.64 -17.02 -40.02
CA ARG A 668 -5.52 -16.28 -39.44
C ARG A 668 -4.71 -17.15 -38.48
N ILE A 669 -3.41 -16.91 -38.46
CA ILE A 669 -2.43 -17.43 -37.53
C ILE A 669 -1.69 -16.22 -36.99
N ASP A 670 -1.77 -15.97 -35.69
CA ASP A 670 -1.20 -14.75 -35.09
C ASP A 670 0.33 -14.78 -34.96
N GLN A 671 0.91 -15.97 -34.76
CA GLN A 671 2.35 -16.19 -34.79
C GLN A 671 2.68 -17.41 -35.67
N ALA A 672 3.30 -17.13 -36.81
CA ALA A 672 3.67 -18.10 -37.82
C ALA A 672 5.13 -18.58 -37.72
N LEU A 673 5.99 -17.85 -37.01
CA LEU A 673 7.40 -18.19 -36.81
C LEU A 673 7.56 -19.26 -35.73
N SER A 674 8.57 -20.12 -35.87
CA SER A 674 9.07 -20.95 -34.76
C SER A 674 9.90 -20.12 -33.78
N PRO A 675 10.16 -20.60 -32.55
CA PRO A 675 11.01 -19.91 -31.57
C PRO A 675 12.39 -19.50 -32.11
N ASP A 676 13.03 -20.39 -32.89
CA ASP A 676 14.31 -20.09 -33.53
C ASP A 676 14.19 -18.99 -34.59
N GLN A 677 13.10 -18.98 -35.36
CA GLN A 677 12.87 -17.99 -36.41
C GLN A 677 12.50 -16.62 -35.83
N SER A 678 11.74 -16.58 -34.73
CA SER A 678 11.41 -15.33 -34.03
C SER A 678 12.60 -14.70 -33.31
N SER A 679 13.68 -15.45 -33.12
CA SER A 679 14.91 -15.00 -32.43
C SER A 679 16.09 -14.79 -33.40
N LEU A 680 15.84 -14.74 -34.71
CA LEU A 680 16.90 -14.45 -35.69
C LEU A 680 17.43 -13.02 -35.48
N PRO A 681 18.75 -12.80 -35.41
CA PRO A 681 19.29 -11.46 -35.22
C PRO A 681 19.07 -10.60 -36.47
N LEU A 682 18.90 -9.29 -36.27
CA LEU A 682 18.96 -8.31 -37.35
C LEU A 682 20.35 -7.70 -37.34
N ILE A 683 21.11 -7.93 -38.41
CA ILE A 683 22.45 -7.38 -38.59
C ILE A 683 22.33 -6.17 -39.51
N SER A 684 22.96 -5.06 -39.16
CA SER A 684 22.98 -3.81 -39.90
C SER A 684 23.39 -4.06 -41.37
N ASN A 685 22.71 -3.38 -42.29
CA ASN A 685 22.86 -3.54 -43.74
C ASN A 685 22.52 -4.95 -44.29
N GLN A 686 21.89 -5.84 -43.51
CA GLN A 686 21.44 -7.16 -43.97
C GLN A 686 19.91 -7.28 -44.01
N ARG A 687 19.43 -8.19 -44.88
CA ARG A 687 17.99 -8.51 -45.00
C ARG A 687 17.64 -9.65 -44.05
N LEU A 688 16.60 -9.49 -43.24
CA LEU A 688 16.10 -10.56 -42.38
C LEU A 688 15.38 -11.62 -43.23
N ASN A 689 16.00 -12.79 -43.34
CA ASN A 689 15.46 -13.92 -44.08
C ASN A 689 14.90 -14.96 -43.10
N LEU A 690 13.57 -14.97 -42.93
CA LEU A 690 12.88 -15.85 -41.99
C LEU A 690 12.79 -17.31 -42.50
N GLY A 691 13.33 -17.62 -43.68
CA GLY A 691 13.30 -18.97 -44.23
C GLY A 691 11.91 -19.45 -44.65
N THR A 692 11.75 -20.77 -44.86
CA THR A 692 10.48 -21.36 -45.31
C THR A 692 9.54 -21.66 -44.15
N THR A 693 8.41 -20.95 -44.10
CA THR A 693 7.38 -21.13 -43.08
C THR A 693 6.35 -22.18 -43.52
N LYS A 694 6.10 -23.20 -42.69
CA LYS A 694 5.16 -24.30 -42.99
C LYS A 694 3.87 -24.15 -42.18
N LEU A 695 2.82 -23.65 -42.81
CA LEU A 695 1.55 -23.38 -42.12
C LEU A 695 0.53 -24.51 -42.28
N LYS A 696 -0.24 -24.74 -41.21
CA LYS A 696 -1.39 -25.64 -41.17
C LYS A 696 -2.64 -24.82 -40.86
N PHE A 697 -3.49 -24.62 -41.85
CA PHE A 697 -4.69 -23.80 -41.68
C PHE A 697 -5.91 -24.64 -41.32
N LYS A 698 -6.82 -24.10 -40.49
CA LYS A 698 -8.13 -24.70 -40.23
C LYS A 698 -9.16 -24.02 -41.13
N THR A 699 -9.50 -24.64 -42.26
CA THR A 699 -10.47 -24.09 -43.23
C THR A 699 -11.78 -24.88 -43.18
N LYS A 700 -12.71 -24.53 -42.28
CA LYS A 700 -14.07 -25.11 -42.31
C LYS A 700 -14.83 -24.53 -43.51
N LYS A 701 -15.17 -25.35 -44.52
CA LYS A 701 -16.02 -24.99 -45.69
C LYS A 701 -15.52 -23.80 -46.56
N ALA A 702 -14.21 -23.55 -46.64
CA ALA A 702 -13.68 -22.48 -47.49
C ALA A 702 -13.63 -22.91 -48.96
N LYS A 703 -13.85 -21.95 -49.89
CA LYS A 703 -13.67 -22.12 -51.34
C LYS A 703 -12.48 -21.27 -51.81
N CYS A 704 -11.78 -21.67 -52.85
CA CYS A 704 -10.61 -20.98 -53.39
C CYS A 704 -10.88 -19.53 -53.79
N LYS A 705 -12.11 -19.22 -54.22
CA LYS A 705 -12.56 -17.84 -54.49
C LYS A 705 -12.37 -16.90 -53.29
N LYS A 706 -12.43 -17.44 -52.05
CA LYS A 706 -12.30 -16.68 -50.80
C LYS A 706 -10.86 -16.65 -50.25
N LEU A 707 -9.91 -17.37 -50.84
CA LEU A 707 -8.53 -17.52 -50.36
C LEU A 707 -7.51 -17.13 -51.47
N LYS A 708 -7.73 -15.97 -52.09
CA LYS A 708 -7.04 -15.53 -53.31
C LYS A 708 -5.66 -14.92 -53.03
N TYR A 709 -5.51 -14.26 -51.88
CA TYR A 709 -4.27 -13.62 -51.43
C TYR A 709 -3.83 -14.20 -50.10
N LEU A 710 -2.52 -14.40 -49.94
CA LEU A 710 -1.88 -14.65 -48.65
C LEU A 710 -1.35 -13.31 -48.15
N CYS A 711 -1.81 -12.89 -46.98
CA CYS A 711 -1.42 -11.66 -46.34
C CYS A 711 -0.59 -11.95 -45.09
N VAL A 712 0.38 -11.09 -44.84
CA VAL A 712 1.24 -11.15 -43.67
C VAL A 712 1.29 -9.79 -42.98
N ARG A 713 1.42 -9.80 -41.65
CA ARG A 713 1.78 -8.65 -40.85
C ARG A 713 3.04 -8.99 -40.05
N PHE A 714 4.08 -8.17 -40.19
CA PHE A 714 5.34 -8.31 -39.49
C PHE A 714 5.46 -7.22 -38.41
N GLY A 715 6.03 -7.56 -37.27
CA GLY A 715 6.29 -6.62 -36.19
C GLY A 715 7.11 -7.25 -35.06
N LEU A 716 7.20 -6.54 -33.93
CA LEU A 716 7.76 -7.05 -32.69
C LEU A 716 6.75 -7.95 -31.97
N THR A 717 7.23 -8.84 -31.12
CA THR A 717 6.37 -9.60 -30.21
C THR A 717 5.83 -8.71 -29.10
N ASP A 718 4.89 -9.23 -28.31
CA ASP A 718 4.28 -8.47 -27.21
C ASP A 718 5.28 -8.24 -26.05
N ASN A 719 6.39 -9.00 -26.01
CA ASN A 719 7.51 -8.81 -25.10
C ASN A 719 8.83 -9.26 -25.78
N PRO A 720 9.45 -8.39 -26.61
CA PRO A 720 10.70 -8.71 -27.29
C PRO A 720 11.87 -8.58 -26.31
N LEU A 721 12.69 -9.63 -26.19
CA LEU A 721 13.84 -9.64 -25.30
C LEU A 721 15.12 -9.37 -26.11
N ALA A 722 15.37 -8.10 -26.41
CA ALA A 722 16.59 -7.67 -27.08
C ALA A 722 17.74 -7.48 -26.09
N ASP A 723 18.94 -7.84 -26.52
CA ASP A 723 20.15 -7.64 -25.73
C ASP A 723 20.51 -6.14 -25.77
N GLU A 724 20.77 -5.55 -24.61
CA GLU A 724 21.35 -4.20 -24.43
C GLU A 724 20.47 -2.98 -24.84
N VAL A 725 19.48 -3.11 -25.74
CA VAL A 725 18.64 -2.01 -26.24
C VAL A 725 17.14 -2.25 -26.10
N SER A 726 16.36 -1.18 -25.96
CA SER A 726 14.90 -1.25 -26.08
C SER A 726 14.45 -1.10 -27.54
N LEU A 727 13.66 -2.05 -28.04
CA LEU A 727 13.20 -2.06 -29.43
C LEU A 727 11.82 -1.44 -29.59
N PHE A 728 11.71 -0.51 -30.53
CA PHE A 728 10.44 0.08 -30.94
C PHE A 728 10.24 -0.09 -32.44
N LEU A 729 9.01 -0.38 -32.87
CA LEU A 729 8.66 -0.29 -34.28
C LEU A 729 8.40 1.16 -34.64
N ASP A 730 9.09 1.63 -35.68
CA ASP A 730 8.81 2.95 -36.25
C ASP A 730 7.36 2.99 -36.79
N PRO A 731 6.53 3.99 -36.42
CA PRO A 731 5.16 4.16 -36.92
C PRO A 731 5.05 4.23 -38.45
N SER A 732 6.12 4.62 -39.14
CA SER A 732 6.23 4.70 -40.60
C SER A 732 6.64 3.37 -41.25
N SER A 733 6.74 2.28 -40.48
CA SER A 733 7.10 0.95 -40.97
C SER A 733 6.03 0.34 -41.87
N VAL A 734 6.47 -0.29 -42.96
CA VAL A 734 5.60 -1.16 -43.77
C VAL A 734 5.40 -2.48 -43.05
N VAL A 735 4.35 -2.56 -42.23
CA VAL A 735 4.06 -3.74 -41.39
C VAL A 735 3.19 -4.80 -42.06
N GLN A 736 2.55 -4.52 -43.19
CA GLN A 736 1.60 -5.46 -43.83
C GLN A 736 1.81 -5.58 -45.34
N HIS A 737 1.72 -6.81 -45.86
CA HIS A 737 1.82 -7.08 -47.29
C HIS A 737 0.97 -8.29 -47.71
N CYS A 738 0.39 -8.26 -48.90
CA CYS A 738 -0.46 -9.32 -49.45
C CYS A 738 0.00 -9.75 -50.85
N GLU A 739 0.16 -11.05 -51.06
CA GLU A 739 0.65 -11.63 -52.32
C GLU A 739 -0.32 -12.69 -52.85
N LYS A 740 -0.48 -12.78 -54.17
CA LYS A 740 -1.52 -13.62 -54.80
C LYS A 740 -1.15 -15.11 -54.74
N VAL A 741 -2.03 -15.94 -54.19
CA VAL A 741 -1.79 -17.39 -54.08
C VAL A 741 -1.66 -18.02 -55.48
N PRO A 742 -0.57 -18.74 -55.80
CA PRO A 742 -0.29 -19.21 -57.17
C PRO A 742 -1.27 -20.28 -57.67
N THR A 743 -1.70 -21.17 -56.79
CA THR A 743 -2.61 -22.26 -57.16
C THR A 743 -3.45 -22.68 -55.95
N CYS A 744 -4.77 -22.63 -56.11
CA CYS A 744 -5.73 -23.16 -55.14
C CYS A 744 -6.67 -24.14 -55.84
N ILE A 745 -6.90 -25.31 -55.23
CA ILE A 745 -7.73 -26.39 -55.77
C ILE A 745 -8.91 -26.62 -54.84
N ASP A 746 -10.12 -26.34 -55.35
CA ASP A 746 -11.40 -26.68 -54.73
C ASP A 746 -11.68 -28.17 -54.91
N LYS A 747 -12.40 -28.78 -53.96
CA LYS A 747 -12.89 -30.16 -54.07
C LYS A 747 -14.29 -30.19 -54.63
#